data_AF-A0A950KP75-F1
#
_entry.id   AF-A0A950KP75-F1
#
_cell.length_a   1.000
_cell.length_b   1.000
_cell.length_c   1.000
_cell.angle_alpha   90.00
_cell.angle_beta   90.00
_cell.angle_gamma   90.00
#
_symmetry.space_group_name_H-M   'P 1'
#
loop_
_entity.id
_entity.type
_entity.pdbx_description
1 polymer ?
#
loop_
_entity_poly.entity_id
_entity_poly.type
_entity_poly.pdbx_seq_one_letter_code
_entity_poly.pdbx_strand_id
1 'polypeptide(L)'
;MNPRYRSFWVSALLTFLWLAAGSPATAGELLYEDRFASLDPSWRPLSDAVSVDHGKLILAPAPNTSQAILNQSQRFGDSEITVDITTAAGDPAAPGGLIFWAADSDNFYCFCINAKGYYKIIRYVGSKPLDQLDWTPSEAINKGLGQVNSVRLVTAGRQATVYINDQREVTFNGQPPPDRGLIGLAGDSGGNSATVWQFANLRVIAGSSPAPAPLPPFYPSPLMAAAAALAAAEDVVAIPGAAVPAATPSLPAALPAFPAAPPARRVALRLHGANTVGAELAAMICEDFLKHEGATSIQRRPGPRENETNIEALLPNESADRLIFEIQAHGSKTAFEDLATGGCDIGMSSRRVQPDEAQRCARAGLGDLFSSDCEHTLGLDGIAVLVNKHNPVNALTTQQLAGIFSGKINDWSQVGGPSGVINLYALNDNSGTFDTFKSVVLGGQPLSAAAVRYENSAKLADDVAADRNGIGFAGMSFVRNSKPVAVAEAGADPLVPTPFTIATQEYLLSRRLYLYTPANPQNPWTRRFIEFARPKLEVFSWLTSGSEALALEALIENYKHEYPGITVINDTVSGGSGSAARPVLQRRLAAGKPPDVWQSHAGWELFGQYVGPGYCEPVTDLYRSGGWDRAFPKPLRDLVTRDGKIYAVPAGIHRGNVLWYNKKLLEQHGIEVGNRMAFDEFFAACDKLEAAGIPALGMGDSGIWASAQLFENTLLGVIGPHGWTELFSGRMRWDDPKVKQAMQYFARMQSYLNSDHAALSWDQAIKKLRDGKAGFFSMGDWAEGEFARANLKADVDFGWVSFPGTEGSFLVVVDAFALASAAPHKEAGIAWLKSIGTKDAQETFSALNGGIPARTDVDPAAFDSYQRWAMADFNRDNLLPSCVHGSAAPAAFRQALDDAVAAFVADRNVDTFAGALTQAARQAGQNVIARVDFEERTVKPEVSEAAPPPQTPAGSENKVHHAETQNLALLSPPRLPVPAPTPVPAPVSIAPA
;
A
#
# COMPACT_ATOMS: atom_id res chain seq x y z
N MET A 1 32.73 10.82 -52.48
CA MET A 1 32.16 12.14 -52.86
C MET A 1 32.60 13.21 -51.85
N ASN A 2 32.43 14.49 -52.17
CA ASN A 2 33.32 15.60 -51.78
C ASN A 2 32.87 16.34 -50.48
N PRO A 3 33.76 16.64 -49.49
CA PRO A 3 33.36 17.21 -48.20
C PRO A 3 33.33 18.76 -48.20
N ARG A 4 32.32 19.38 -48.81
CA ARG A 4 32.17 20.86 -48.85
C ARG A 4 30.79 21.43 -48.46
N TYR A 5 29.89 20.64 -47.88
CA TYR A 5 28.52 21.07 -47.50
C TYR A 5 28.15 20.87 -46.02
N ARG A 6 29.11 20.95 -45.09
CA ARG A 6 28.82 20.94 -43.62
C ARG A 6 28.94 22.29 -42.92
N SER A 7 29.42 23.32 -43.59
CA SER A 7 29.86 24.58 -42.94
C SER A 7 28.76 25.64 -42.73
N PHE A 8 27.48 25.35 -43.02
CA PHE A 8 26.39 26.35 -42.97
C PHE A 8 25.29 26.07 -41.94
N TRP A 9 25.35 24.95 -41.20
CA TRP A 9 24.31 24.54 -40.25
C TRP A 9 24.74 24.49 -38.78
N VAL A 10 25.97 24.91 -38.46
CA VAL A 10 26.49 24.88 -37.07
C VAL A 10 26.33 26.23 -36.35
N SER A 11 26.26 27.35 -37.08
CA SER A 11 26.20 28.70 -36.47
C SER A 11 24.78 29.21 -36.15
N ALA A 12 23.72 28.52 -36.55
CA ALA A 12 22.34 28.92 -36.28
C ALA A 12 21.74 28.27 -35.00
N LEU A 13 22.35 27.20 -34.48
CA LEU A 13 21.83 26.45 -33.33
C LEU A 13 22.33 26.94 -31.96
N LEU A 14 23.31 27.86 -31.95
CA LEU A 14 24.03 28.28 -30.73
C LEU A 14 23.58 29.64 -30.17
N THR A 15 22.55 30.27 -30.73
CA THR A 15 22.05 31.59 -30.28
C THR A 15 20.58 31.59 -29.83
N PHE A 16 19.88 30.45 -29.94
CA PHE A 16 18.48 30.29 -29.47
C PHE A 16 18.33 29.42 -28.21
N LEU A 17 19.45 29.01 -27.60
CA LEU A 17 19.49 28.17 -26.39
C LEU A 17 20.07 28.92 -25.17
N TRP A 18 19.93 30.25 -25.13
CA TRP A 18 20.45 31.10 -24.06
C TRP A 18 19.46 32.15 -23.53
N LEU A 19 18.16 31.85 -23.59
CA LEU A 19 17.06 32.68 -23.07
C LEU A 19 15.90 31.81 -22.55
N ALA A 20 16.18 30.88 -21.63
CA ALA A 20 15.19 30.18 -20.79
C ALA A 20 15.82 29.27 -19.69
N ALA A 21 17.14 29.11 -19.63
CA ALA A 21 17.80 28.37 -18.56
C ALA A 21 18.30 29.35 -17.49
N GLY A 22 17.53 29.52 -16.41
CA GLY A 22 18.06 30.09 -15.17
C GLY A 22 19.18 29.18 -14.65
N SER A 23 20.29 29.76 -14.19
CA SER A 23 21.41 29.00 -13.62
C SER A 23 20.91 28.05 -12.53
N PRO A 24 21.38 26.79 -12.46
CA PRO A 24 21.06 25.93 -11.34
C PRO A 24 21.62 26.53 -10.06
N ALA A 25 20.74 26.78 -9.08
CA ALA A 25 21.12 27.38 -7.81
C ALA A 25 22.19 26.54 -7.09
N THR A 26 23.17 27.19 -6.50
CA THR A 26 24.23 26.51 -5.74
C THR A 26 23.75 26.19 -4.33
N ALA A 27 24.18 25.04 -3.77
CA ALA A 27 23.83 24.67 -2.40
C ALA A 27 24.26 25.76 -1.40
N GLY A 28 23.35 26.18 -0.53
CA GLY A 28 23.55 27.32 0.38
C GLY A 28 23.13 28.69 -0.16
N GLU A 29 22.65 28.79 -1.41
CA GLU A 29 22.08 30.02 -1.99
C GLU A 29 20.73 30.37 -1.36
N LEU A 30 20.52 31.64 -1.01
CA LEU A 30 19.22 32.14 -0.53
C LEU A 30 18.25 32.23 -1.71
N LEU A 31 17.25 31.34 -1.75
CA LEU A 31 16.23 31.26 -2.80
C LEU A 31 15.07 32.24 -2.58
N TYR A 32 14.70 32.46 -1.32
CA TYR A 32 13.59 33.34 -0.94
C TYR A 32 13.76 33.86 0.49
N GLU A 33 13.32 35.08 0.76
CA GLU A 33 13.21 35.67 2.09
C GLU A 33 11.96 36.54 2.15
N ASP A 34 11.14 36.37 3.19
CA ASP A 34 10.08 37.30 3.55
C ASP A 34 10.24 37.74 5.00
N ARG A 35 10.38 39.05 5.19
CA ARG A 35 10.48 39.71 6.51
C ARG A 35 9.15 40.35 6.94
N PHE A 36 8.08 40.09 6.19
CA PHE A 36 6.72 40.58 6.43
C PHE A 36 6.68 42.07 6.76
N ALA A 37 7.37 42.89 5.96
CA ALA A 37 7.31 44.35 6.07
C ALA A 37 5.96 44.92 5.59
N SER A 38 5.30 44.18 4.70
CA SER A 38 3.95 44.40 4.19
C SER A 38 3.38 43.06 3.72
N LEU A 39 2.05 42.92 3.68
CA LEU A 39 1.40 41.71 3.16
C LEU A 39 1.57 41.60 1.64
N ASP A 40 2.42 40.70 1.18
CA ASP A 40 2.69 40.49 -0.25
C ASP A 40 1.50 39.75 -0.95
N PRO A 41 0.99 40.22 -2.11
CA PRO A 41 -0.15 39.61 -2.81
C PRO A 41 0.04 38.17 -3.32
N SER A 42 1.25 37.62 -3.25
CA SER A 42 1.57 36.21 -3.56
C SER A 42 1.14 35.24 -2.45
N TRP A 43 0.95 35.71 -1.21
CA TRP A 43 0.35 34.92 -0.14
C TRP A 43 -1.16 34.78 -0.35
N ARG A 44 -1.65 33.54 -0.54
CA ARG A 44 -3.08 33.28 -0.84
C ARG A 44 -3.59 31.97 -0.21
N PRO A 45 -4.89 31.88 0.11
CA PRO A 45 -5.93 32.92 -0.02
C PRO A 45 -5.78 34.02 1.04
N LEU A 46 -6.07 35.27 0.68
CA LEU A 46 -6.18 36.36 1.65
C LEU A 46 -7.62 36.43 2.20
N SER A 47 -7.73 36.73 3.49
CA SER A 47 -8.98 36.89 4.23
C SER A 47 -8.77 37.90 5.35
N ASP A 48 -9.84 38.32 6.04
CA ASP A 48 -9.73 39.21 7.20
C ASP A 48 -8.96 38.58 8.39
N ALA A 49 -8.69 37.27 8.34
CA ALA A 49 -7.85 36.56 9.29
C ALA A 49 -6.34 36.66 8.99
N VAL A 50 -5.95 37.27 7.86
CA VAL A 50 -4.55 37.41 7.42
C VAL A 50 -4.15 38.88 7.44
N SER A 51 -3.15 39.24 8.24
CA SER A 51 -2.59 40.60 8.25
C SER A 51 -1.09 40.61 8.48
N VAL A 52 -0.48 41.79 8.43
CA VAL A 52 0.95 41.99 8.74
C VAL A 52 1.08 43.15 9.70
N ASP A 53 1.85 42.95 10.77
CA ASP A 53 2.11 43.96 11.80
C ASP A 53 3.55 43.88 12.29
N HIS A 54 4.23 45.02 12.43
CA HIS A 54 5.60 45.14 12.96
C HIS A 54 6.63 44.10 12.45
N GLY A 55 6.62 43.75 11.16
CA GLY A 55 7.56 42.77 10.59
C GLY A 55 7.16 41.30 10.79
N LYS A 56 5.88 41.04 11.11
CA LYS A 56 5.34 39.70 11.34
C LYS A 56 4.07 39.50 10.53
N LEU A 57 3.92 38.31 9.93
CA LEU A 57 2.64 37.88 9.38
C LEU A 57 1.77 37.32 10.51
N ILE A 58 0.52 37.75 10.55
CA ILE A 58 -0.48 37.35 11.55
C ILE A 58 -1.53 36.47 10.88
N LEU A 59 -1.75 35.29 11.44
CA LEU A 59 -2.94 34.47 11.16
C LEU A 59 -3.82 34.46 12.42
N ALA A 60 -5.04 35.00 12.32
CA ALA A 60 -6.02 35.06 13.39
C ALA A 60 -7.37 34.46 12.94
N PRO A 61 -7.47 33.14 12.72
CA PRO A 61 -8.73 32.50 12.35
C PRO A 61 -9.81 32.70 13.41
N ALA A 62 -11.07 32.63 13.00
CA ALA A 62 -12.21 32.65 13.91
C ALA A 62 -12.22 31.40 14.82
N PRO A 63 -12.88 31.42 16.00
CA PRO A 63 -12.99 30.26 16.88
C PRO A 63 -13.51 29.00 16.15
N ASN A 64 -12.90 27.84 16.39
CA ASN A 64 -13.14 26.57 15.69
C ASN A 64 -12.94 26.61 14.17
N THR A 65 -12.03 27.46 13.68
CA THR A 65 -11.62 27.49 12.26
C THR A 65 -10.11 27.45 12.09
N SER A 66 -9.68 27.09 10.88
CA SER A 66 -8.29 27.02 10.45
C SER A 66 -8.04 28.03 9.33
N GLN A 67 -6.85 28.64 9.30
CA GLN A 67 -6.39 29.44 8.17
C GLN A 67 -5.04 28.91 7.70
N ALA A 68 -4.98 28.45 6.46
CA ALA A 68 -3.76 28.14 5.74
C ALA A 68 -3.56 29.17 4.62
N ILE A 69 -2.31 29.57 4.38
CA ILE A 69 -1.91 30.40 3.24
C ILE A 69 -0.66 29.81 2.58
N LEU A 70 -0.63 29.82 1.25
CA LEU A 70 0.53 29.41 0.45
C LEU A 70 1.14 30.63 -0.23
N ASN A 71 2.47 30.67 -0.31
CA ASN A 71 3.15 31.63 -1.14
C ASN A 71 3.19 31.13 -2.59
N GLN A 72 2.60 31.89 -3.51
CA GLN A 72 2.46 31.53 -4.93
C GLN A 72 3.60 32.05 -5.82
N SER A 73 4.65 32.68 -5.26
CA SER A 73 5.70 33.32 -6.07
C SER A 73 6.65 32.32 -6.74
N GLN A 74 6.98 31.21 -6.06
CA GLN A 74 7.97 30.24 -6.53
C GLN A 74 7.75 28.85 -5.90
N ARG A 75 8.13 27.80 -6.64
CA ARG A 75 8.21 26.41 -6.15
C ARG A 75 9.66 26.01 -5.83
N PHE A 76 9.85 25.36 -4.70
CA PHE A 76 11.14 24.96 -4.14
C PHE A 76 11.34 23.44 -4.16
N GLY A 77 12.55 23.01 -4.52
CA GLY A 77 12.96 21.61 -4.44
C GLY A 77 13.58 21.30 -3.07
N ASP A 78 14.61 20.46 -3.05
CA ASP A 78 15.48 20.25 -1.88
C ASP A 78 15.94 21.61 -1.33
N SER A 79 15.53 21.90 -0.10
CA SER A 79 15.64 23.22 0.51
C SER A 79 15.65 23.15 2.04
N GLU A 80 16.36 24.10 2.65
CA GLU A 80 16.25 24.44 4.06
C GLU A 80 15.31 25.64 4.19
N ILE A 81 14.24 25.50 4.96
CA ILE A 81 13.24 26.53 5.22
C ILE A 81 13.31 26.89 6.71
N THR A 82 13.53 28.16 7.04
CA THR A 82 13.53 28.67 8.43
C THR A 82 12.38 29.63 8.65
N VAL A 83 11.67 29.53 9.77
CA VAL A 83 10.64 30.50 10.19
C VAL A 83 10.53 30.53 11.71
N ASP A 84 10.36 31.73 12.28
CA ASP A 84 10.03 31.90 13.69
C ASP A 84 8.51 31.90 13.88
N ILE A 85 8.00 31.03 14.76
CA ILE A 85 6.57 30.85 15.04
C ILE A 85 6.28 31.27 16.48
N THR A 86 5.16 31.95 16.71
CA THR A 86 4.71 32.37 18.04
C THR A 86 3.19 32.28 18.16
N THR A 87 2.68 31.57 19.17
CA THR A 87 1.26 31.66 19.57
C THR A 87 1.08 32.89 20.46
N ALA A 88 0.65 34.01 19.90
CA ALA A 88 0.59 35.29 20.60
C ALA A 88 -0.57 35.38 21.61
N ALA A 89 -1.73 34.81 21.27
CA ALA A 89 -2.93 34.78 22.13
C ALA A 89 -3.85 33.60 21.74
N GLY A 90 -4.83 33.28 22.59
CA GLY A 90 -5.85 32.25 22.35
C GLY A 90 -5.54 30.90 23.00
N ASP A 91 -6.00 29.80 22.37
CA ASP A 91 -5.85 28.45 22.92
C ASP A 91 -4.39 27.95 22.79
N PRO A 92 -3.67 27.69 23.90
CA PRO A 92 -2.31 27.17 23.85
C PRO A 92 -2.20 25.72 23.34
N ALA A 93 -3.32 25.00 23.18
CA ALA A 93 -3.35 23.67 22.58
C ALA A 93 -3.45 23.67 21.05
N ALA A 94 -3.90 24.78 20.44
CA ALA A 94 -4.13 24.85 19.01
C ALA A 94 -2.82 24.64 18.21
N PRO A 95 -2.85 23.95 17.06
CA PRO A 95 -1.70 23.82 16.17
C PRO A 95 -1.51 25.06 15.29
N GLY A 96 -0.25 25.35 14.96
CA GLY A 96 0.13 26.30 13.92
C GLY A 96 1.59 26.09 13.51
N GLY A 97 1.94 26.43 12.27
CA GLY A 97 3.30 26.27 11.78
C GLY A 97 3.49 26.35 10.27
N LEU A 98 4.48 25.61 9.78
CA LEU A 98 5.06 25.74 8.45
C LEU A 98 4.48 24.72 7.48
N ILE A 99 3.98 25.19 6.33
CA ILE A 99 3.60 24.35 5.20
C ILE A 99 4.79 24.18 4.25
N PHE A 100 5.03 22.96 3.79
CA PHE A 100 6.06 22.58 2.84
C PHE A 100 5.56 21.46 1.92
N TRP A 101 6.28 21.21 0.81
CA TRP A 101 5.89 20.22 -0.20
C TRP A 101 4.44 20.37 -0.69
N ALA A 102 3.92 21.60 -0.73
CA ALA A 102 2.57 21.86 -1.20
C ALA A 102 2.50 21.73 -2.73
N ALA A 103 1.67 20.81 -3.22
CA ALA A 103 1.29 20.78 -4.63
C ALA A 103 0.33 21.95 -4.92
N ASP A 104 -0.66 22.13 -4.04
CA ASP A 104 -1.72 23.13 -4.08
C ASP A 104 -2.27 23.38 -2.64
N SER A 105 -3.39 24.11 -2.51
CA SER A 105 -4.03 24.45 -1.23
C SER A 105 -4.72 23.32 -0.50
N ASP A 106 -4.90 22.15 -1.14
CA ASP A 106 -5.59 20.98 -0.60
C ASP A 106 -4.63 19.79 -0.39
N ASN A 107 -3.44 19.85 -0.98
CA ASN A 107 -2.43 18.79 -1.01
C ASN A 107 -1.05 19.30 -0.56
N PHE A 108 -0.76 19.21 0.74
CA PHE A 108 0.47 19.74 1.34
C PHE A 108 0.88 19.05 2.65
N TYR A 109 2.13 19.22 3.09
CA TYR A 109 2.55 18.83 4.43
C TYR A 109 2.62 20.07 5.33
N CYS A 110 2.17 19.95 6.58
CA CYS A 110 2.28 21.00 7.58
C CYS A 110 2.97 20.45 8.84
N PHE A 111 4.07 21.08 9.23
CA PHE A 111 4.69 20.88 10.53
C PHE A 111 4.08 21.91 11.50
N CYS A 112 3.38 21.42 12.52
CA CYS A 112 2.68 22.25 13.50
C CYS A 112 3.34 22.15 14.87
N ILE A 113 3.35 23.25 15.62
CA ILE A 113 3.65 23.30 17.06
C ILE A 113 2.45 23.85 17.83
N ASN A 114 2.44 23.68 19.16
CA ASN A 114 1.53 24.40 20.06
C ASN A 114 2.28 24.95 21.29
N ALA A 115 1.67 25.93 21.95
CA ALA A 115 2.24 26.57 23.14
C ALA A 115 2.28 25.67 24.39
N LYS A 116 1.67 24.47 24.35
CA LYS A 116 1.84 23.43 25.40
C LYS A 116 3.16 22.65 25.27
N GLY A 117 3.93 22.84 24.20
CA GLY A 117 5.20 22.15 23.98
C GLY A 117 5.06 20.81 23.25
N TYR A 118 4.10 20.71 22.35
CA TYR A 118 3.94 19.56 21.44
C TYR A 118 4.09 20.01 20.00
N TYR A 119 4.56 19.10 19.15
CA TYR A 119 4.54 19.24 17.70
C TYR A 119 3.83 18.06 17.04
N LYS A 120 3.39 18.24 15.79
CA LYS A 120 2.86 17.17 14.96
C LYS A 120 3.10 17.44 13.48
N ILE A 121 2.98 16.42 12.63
CA ILE A 121 3.10 16.55 11.18
C ILE A 121 1.82 16.04 10.54
N ILE A 122 1.11 16.93 9.85
CA ILE A 122 -0.11 16.61 9.12
C ILE A 122 0.21 16.63 7.63
N ARG A 123 -0.22 15.60 6.90
CA ARG A 123 -0.32 15.65 5.44
C ARG A 123 -1.78 15.91 5.09
N TYR A 124 -2.05 16.96 4.33
CA TYR A 124 -3.35 17.16 3.71
C TYR A 124 -3.37 16.50 2.33
N VAL A 125 -4.45 15.75 2.05
CA VAL A 125 -4.74 15.15 0.74
C VAL A 125 -6.21 15.41 0.44
N GLY A 126 -6.50 16.20 -0.60
CA GLY A 126 -7.87 16.65 -0.90
C GLY A 126 -8.55 17.29 0.31
N SER A 127 -7.82 18.18 1.01
CA SER A 127 -8.21 18.86 2.26
C SER A 127 -8.45 17.94 3.47
N LYS A 128 -8.32 16.61 3.35
CA LYS A 128 -8.37 15.68 4.51
C LYS A 128 -7.02 15.67 5.25
N PRO A 129 -6.97 15.90 6.57
CA PRO A 129 -5.76 15.70 7.36
C PRO A 129 -5.46 14.20 7.54
N LEU A 130 -4.20 13.83 7.32
CA LEU A 130 -3.60 12.53 7.61
C LEU A 130 -2.38 12.78 8.50
N ASP A 131 -2.51 12.57 9.80
CA ASP A 131 -1.39 12.74 10.74
C ASP A 131 -0.26 11.75 10.37
N GLN A 132 0.86 12.27 9.88
CA GLN A 132 2.09 11.53 9.58
C GLN A 132 2.92 11.31 10.84
N LEU A 133 2.74 12.19 11.82
CA LEU A 133 3.21 12.10 13.18
C LEU A 133 2.18 12.81 14.05
N ASP A 134 1.57 12.11 15.01
CA ASP A 134 0.65 12.69 15.98
C ASP A 134 1.39 13.51 17.07
N TRP A 135 0.64 14.17 17.94
CA TRP A 135 1.13 15.08 18.98
C TRP A 135 2.26 14.49 19.84
N THR A 136 3.48 14.90 19.52
CA THR A 136 4.72 14.48 20.15
C THR A 136 5.23 15.61 21.05
N PRO A 137 5.51 15.35 22.34
CA PRO A 137 6.09 16.36 23.22
C PRO A 137 7.54 16.67 22.82
N SER A 138 7.91 17.95 22.88
CA SER A 138 9.29 18.41 22.69
C SER A 138 9.76 19.20 23.91
N GLU A 139 11.03 19.00 24.28
CA GLU A 139 11.73 19.85 25.25
C GLU A 139 12.33 21.10 24.60
N ALA A 140 12.57 21.07 23.28
CA ALA A 140 13.07 22.21 22.52
C ALA A 140 12.04 23.34 22.36
N ILE A 141 10.74 23.05 22.39
CA ILE A 141 9.69 24.09 22.31
C ILE A 141 9.66 24.95 23.57
N ASN A 142 9.89 26.25 23.42
CA ASN A 142 9.62 27.28 24.41
C ASN A 142 8.10 27.35 24.66
N LYS A 143 7.67 26.94 25.86
CA LYS A 143 6.25 26.74 26.22
C LYS A 143 5.61 28.01 26.76
N GLY A 144 4.34 28.23 26.41
CA GLY A 144 3.54 29.38 26.84
C GLY A 144 3.24 30.37 25.71
N LEU A 145 2.19 31.17 25.90
CA LEU A 145 1.81 32.21 24.95
C LEU A 145 2.89 33.31 24.87
N GLY A 146 3.08 33.86 23.68
CA GLY A 146 4.09 34.87 23.38
C GLY A 146 5.53 34.35 23.29
N GLN A 147 5.78 33.05 23.50
CA GLN A 147 7.10 32.46 23.32
C GLN A 147 7.42 32.23 21.83
N VAL A 148 8.63 32.64 21.43
CA VAL A 148 9.14 32.46 20.07
C VAL A 148 9.79 31.08 19.95
N ASN A 149 9.50 30.39 18.86
CA ASN A 149 10.10 29.10 18.51
C ASN A 149 10.61 29.17 17.07
N SER A 150 11.93 29.04 16.89
CA SER A 150 12.54 29.01 15.56
C SER A 150 12.47 27.59 15.02
N VAL A 151 11.84 27.42 13.85
CA VAL A 151 11.69 26.13 13.17
C VAL A 151 12.53 26.14 11.90
N ARG A 152 13.40 25.14 11.76
CA ARG A 152 14.22 24.90 10.57
C ARG A 152 13.90 23.53 10.00
N LEU A 153 13.43 23.49 8.77
CA LEU A 153 12.96 22.29 8.08
C LEU A 153 13.83 22.06 6.83
N VAL A 154 14.51 20.92 6.77
CA VAL A 154 15.44 20.56 5.68
C VAL A 154 14.83 19.43 4.86
N THR A 155 14.61 19.67 3.57
CA THR A 155 14.13 18.67 2.60
C THR A 155 15.25 18.17 1.70
N ALA A 156 15.32 16.86 1.52
CA ALA A 156 16.28 16.18 0.64
C ALA A 156 15.63 14.94 0.00
N GLY A 157 15.25 15.04 -1.27
CA GLY A 157 14.45 14.03 -1.95
C GLY A 157 13.13 13.77 -1.22
N ARG A 158 12.88 12.52 -0.81
CA ARG A 158 11.69 12.14 -0.03
C ARG A 158 11.83 12.36 1.48
N GLN A 159 12.98 12.79 1.97
CA GLN A 159 13.23 12.96 3.40
C GLN A 159 13.05 14.42 3.84
N ALA A 160 12.39 14.63 4.98
CA ALA A 160 12.31 15.93 5.64
C ALA A 160 12.77 15.80 7.10
N THR A 161 13.69 16.67 7.51
CA THR A 161 14.21 16.74 8.89
C THR A 161 13.84 18.08 9.50
N VAL A 162 13.24 18.05 10.69
CA VAL A 162 12.82 19.25 11.41
C VAL A 162 13.67 19.48 12.65
N TYR A 163 14.05 20.73 12.84
CA TYR A 163 14.71 21.25 14.01
C TYR A 163 13.83 22.34 14.65
N ILE A 164 13.73 22.34 15.98
CA ILE A 164 13.11 23.41 16.77
C ILE A 164 14.20 23.98 17.68
N ASN A 165 14.39 25.30 17.68
CA ASN A 165 15.40 26.00 18.50
C ASN A 165 16.78 25.30 18.44
N ASP A 166 17.22 25.02 17.21
CA ASP A 166 18.43 24.27 16.81
C ASP A 166 18.55 22.80 17.26
N GLN A 167 17.62 22.26 18.05
CA GLN A 167 17.56 20.84 18.37
C GLN A 167 16.84 20.06 17.27
N ARG A 168 17.42 18.93 16.82
CA ARG A 168 16.80 18.04 15.83
C ARG A 168 15.72 17.20 16.50
N GLU A 169 14.47 17.36 16.06
CA GLU A 169 13.32 16.67 16.63
C GLU A 169 12.99 15.38 15.87
N VAL A 170 12.73 15.49 14.56
CA VAL A 170 12.27 14.36 13.75
C VAL A 170 12.86 14.39 12.35
N THR A 171 13.15 13.20 11.82
CA THR A 171 13.38 12.95 10.40
C THR A 171 12.33 11.96 9.93
N PHE A 172 11.56 12.31 8.91
CA PHE A 172 10.53 11.43 8.34
C PHE A 172 10.62 11.39 6.80
N ASN A 173 9.99 10.39 6.19
CA ASN A 173 9.86 10.29 4.75
C ASN A 173 8.45 10.69 4.32
N GLY A 174 8.34 11.56 3.33
CA GLY A 174 7.07 11.94 2.70
C GLY A 174 7.06 11.72 1.20
N GLN A 175 6.11 12.39 0.56
CA GLN A 175 5.85 12.36 -0.89
C GLN A 175 5.89 13.81 -1.41
N PRO A 176 7.08 14.34 -1.79
CA PRO A 176 7.20 15.67 -2.40
C PRO A 176 6.49 15.71 -3.77
N PRO A 177 5.99 16.89 -4.19
CA PRO A 177 5.50 17.10 -5.55
C PRO A 177 6.60 16.83 -6.61
N PRO A 178 6.28 16.25 -7.77
CA PRO A 178 7.27 15.96 -8.81
C PRO A 178 8.05 17.20 -9.29
N ASP A 179 7.34 18.31 -9.46
CA ASP A 179 7.83 19.55 -10.07
C ASP A 179 8.02 20.70 -9.07
N ARG A 180 8.58 20.36 -7.89
CA ARG A 180 8.81 21.26 -6.75
C ARG A 180 7.54 21.71 -6.00
N GLY A 181 7.67 21.93 -4.70
CA GLY A 181 6.56 22.30 -3.82
C GLY A 181 6.49 23.80 -3.54
N LEU A 182 5.28 24.32 -3.33
CA LEU A 182 5.08 25.62 -2.67
C LEU A 182 5.39 25.48 -1.17
N ILE A 183 5.59 26.62 -0.52
CA ILE A 183 5.65 26.75 0.94
C ILE A 183 4.47 27.60 1.42
N GLY A 184 4.18 27.55 2.72
CA GLY A 184 3.08 28.29 3.29
C GLY A 184 3.13 28.37 4.81
N LEU A 185 2.09 28.94 5.40
CA LEU A 185 1.92 29.08 6.85
C LEU A 185 0.48 28.68 7.22
N ALA A 186 0.30 28.02 8.37
CA ALA A 186 -1.00 27.60 8.88
C ALA A 186 -1.16 27.94 10.36
N GLY A 187 -2.39 28.24 10.76
CA GLY A 187 -2.77 28.38 12.17
C GLY A 187 -4.22 27.99 12.38
N ASP A 188 -4.49 27.29 13.49
CA ASP A 188 -5.84 26.90 13.92
C ASP A 188 -6.26 27.70 15.16
N SER A 189 -7.58 27.81 15.37
CA SER A 189 -8.19 28.38 16.57
C SER A 189 -9.07 27.36 17.29
N GLY A 190 -8.65 26.96 18.49
CA GLY A 190 -9.36 25.98 19.31
C GLY A 190 -10.45 26.59 20.20
N GLY A 191 -11.59 25.91 20.30
CA GLY A 191 -12.66 26.24 21.24
C GLY A 191 -13.36 27.58 20.94
N ASN A 192 -13.76 28.30 21.99
CA ASN A 192 -14.57 29.53 21.88
C ASN A 192 -13.73 30.81 21.71
N SER A 193 -12.44 30.71 21.39
CA SER A 193 -11.53 31.86 21.27
C SER A 193 -10.69 31.78 19.99
N ALA A 194 -10.50 32.93 19.32
CA ALA A 194 -9.55 33.03 18.22
C ALA A 194 -8.11 32.90 18.77
N THR A 195 -7.32 32.03 18.16
CA THR A 195 -5.88 31.93 18.39
C THR A 195 -5.15 32.80 17.39
N VAL A 196 -4.23 33.63 17.89
CA VAL A 196 -3.44 34.56 17.08
C VAL A 196 -2.04 33.98 16.92
N TRP A 197 -1.70 33.58 15.70
CA TRP A 197 -0.39 33.12 15.30
C TRP A 197 0.41 34.25 14.68
N GLN A 198 1.70 34.33 15.03
CA GLN A 198 2.66 35.25 14.43
C GLN A 198 3.81 34.48 13.81
N PHE A 199 4.21 34.89 12.61
CA PHE A 199 5.32 34.32 11.84
C PHE A 199 6.32 35.42 11.49
N ALA A 200 7.62 35.14 11.62
CA ALA A 200 8.69 36.08 11.30
C ALA A 200 9.89 35.37 10.64
N ASN A 201 10.78 36.15 10.01
CA ASN A 201 12.08 35.71 9.51
C ASN A 201 12.03 34.49 8.57
N LEU A 202 11.02 34.43 7.69
CA LEU A 202 10.87 33.32 6.74
C LEU A 202 11.99 33.38 5.70
N ARG A 203 12.78 32.31 5.59
CA ARG A 203 13.84 32.17 4.57
C ARG A 203 13.84 30.78 3.97
N VAL A 204 14.19 30.68 2.70
CA VAL A 204 14.39 29.42 1.97
C VAL A 204 15.78 29.42 1.34
N ILE A 205 16.55 28.38 1.61
CA ILE A 205 17.94 28.22 1.17
C ILE A 205 18.02 26.93 0.35
N ALA A 206 18.79 26.94 -0.75
CA ALA A 206 18.98 25.79 -1.62
C ALA A 206 19.68 24.63 -0.87
N GLY A 207 19.04 23.45 -0.86
CA GLY A 207 19.56 22.26 -0.19
C GLY A 207 20.77 21.67 -0.92
N SER A 208 21.69 21.08 -0.15
CA SER A 208 22.81 20.31 -0.70
C SER A 208 22.37 18.91 -1.14
N SER A 209 21.75 18.81 -2.31
CA SER A 209 21.52 17.50 -2.94
C SER A 209 22.88 16.87 -3.25
N PRO A 210 23.10 15.57 -2.95
CA PRO A 210 24.25 14.87 -3.51
C PRO A 210 24.12 14.92 -5.05
N ALA A 211 25.22 15.25 -5.73
CA ALA A 211 25.24 15.25 -7.19
C ALA A 211 24.81 13.86 -7.70
N PRO A 212 24.05 13.78 -8.81
CA PRO A 212 23.73 12.48 -9.42
C PRO A 212 25.05 11.74 -9.66
N ALA A 213 25.14 10.50 -9.17
CA ALA A 213 26.33 9.69 -9.32
C ALA A 213 26.73 9.68 -10.80
N PRO A 214 27.99 10.02 -11.16
CA PRO A 214 28.41 9.98 -12.55
C PRO A 214 28.16 8.57 -13.07
N LEU A 215 27.61 8.48 -14.29
CA LEU A 215 27.40 7.20 -14.97
C LEU A 215 28.68 6.37 -14.86
N PRO A 216 28.61 5.10 -14.42
CA PRO A 216 29.81 4.27 -14.36
C PRO A 216 30.42 4.25 -15.77
N PRO A 217 31.76 4.44 -15.90
CA PRO A 217 32.38 4.34 -17.21
C PRO A 217 32.07 2.97 -17.80
N PHE A 218 31.77 2.92 -19.10
CA PHE A 218 31.57 1.68 -19.83
C PHE A 218 32.77 0.74 -19.58
N TYR A 219 32.56 -0.31 -18.79
CA TYR A 219 33.49 -1.42 -18.69
C TYR A 219 33.20 -2.40 -19.82
N PRO A 220 34.04 -2.49 -20.87
CA PRO A 220 33.94 -3.58 -21.83
C PRO A 220 34.25 -4.92 -21.13
N SER A 221 33.68 -6.01 -21.64
CA SER A 221 33.70 -7.33 -21.01
C SER A 221 35.13 -7.89 -20.76
N PRO A 222 35.30 -8.87 -19.85
CA PRO A 222 36.62 -9.35 -19.38
C PRO A 222 37.55 -9.98 -20.44
N LEU A 223 37.16 -10.01 -21.71
CA LEU A 223 37.93 -10.58 -22.83
C LEU A 223 38.88 -9.58 -23.52
N MET A 224 38.82 -8.27 -23.21
CA MET A 224 39.80 -7.29 -23.73
C MET A 224 40.98 -7.01 -22.79
N ALA A 225 40.91 -7.41 -21.52
CA ALA A 225 41.98 -7.15 -20.54
C ALA A 225 43.25 -8.01 -20.75
N ALA A 226 43.16 -9.09 -21.54
CA ALA A 226 44.26 -10.03 -21.75
C ALA A 226 45.22 -9.66 -22.91
N ALA A 227 44.96 -8.57 -23.66
CA ALA A 227 45.71 -8.22 -24.87
C ALA A 227 46.72 -7.07 -24.71
N ALA A 228 46.80 -6.44 -23.53
CA ALA A 228 47.58 -5.21 -23.31
C ALA A 228 48.70 -5.33 -22.25
N ALA A 229 49.08 -6.56 -21.86
CA ALA A 229 50.10 -6.82 -20.84
C ALA A 229 51.39 -7.47 -21.40
N LEU A 230 51.61 -7.41 -22.73
CA LEU A 230 52.74 -8.09 -23.38
C LEU A 230 53.31 -7.34 -24.61
N ALA A 231 53.65 -6.05 -24.45
CA ALA A 231 54.49 -5.31 -25.40
C ALA A 231 55.20 -4.11 -24.74
N ALA A 232 56.35 -3.71 -25.29
CA ALA A 232 57.17 -2.55 -24.91
C ALA A 232 57.90 -2.63 -23.55
N ALA A 233 58.92 -3.50 -23.51
CA ALA A 233 60.17 -3.19 -22.81
C ALA A 233 61.22 -2.64 -23.81
N GLU A 234 62.30 -2.10 -23.25
CA GLU A 234 63.61 -1.75 -23.86
C GLU A 234 63.88 -0.29 -24.32
N ASP A 235 64.94 0.24 -23.69
CA ASP A 235 65.98 1.19 -24.09
C ASP A 235 65.70 2.67 -24.43
N VAL A 236 66.39 3.58 -23.72
CA VAL A 236 67.59 4.34 -24.18
C VAL A 236 68.47 4.79 -22.98
N VAL A 237 69.78 4.93 -23.20
CA VAL A 237 70.91 5.05 -22.24
C VAL A 237 71.39 6.51 -21.96
N ALA A 238 72.16 6.68 -20.86
CA ALA A 238 73.13 7.78 -20.49
C ALA A 238 72.69 8.75 -19.35
N ILE A 239 73.54 9.34 -18.48
CA ILE A 239 74.98 9.18 -18.09
C ILE A 239 75.21 9.71 -16.63
N PRO A 240 76.29 9.37 -15.89
CA PRO A 240 76.37 9.56 -14.41
C PRO A 240 77.35 10.65 -13.88
N GLY A 241 77.21 11.05 -12.60
CA GLY A 241 78.24 11.89 -11.90
C GLY A 241 77.99 12.32 -10.43
N ALA A 242 78.56 11.56 -9.48
CA ALA A 242 79.20 11.93 -8.19
C ALA A 242 78.65 12.97 -7.15
N ALA A 243 78.85 12.59 -5.86
CA ALA A 243 79.22 13.39 -4.68
C ALA A 243 78.19 13.70 -3.55
N VAL A 244 78.73 13.87 -2.33
CA VAL A 244 78.18 13.70 -0.96
C VAL A 244 78.65 14.92 -0.11
N PRO A 245 77.90 15.51 0.86
CA PRO A 245 78.01 15.09 2.27
C PRO A 245 76.82 15.35 3.25
N ALA A 246 77.02 14.86 4.49
CA ALA A 246 76.19 14.93 5.70
C ALA A 246 76.11 16.36 6.34
N ALA A 247 75.48 16.66 7.49
CA ALA A 247 74.92 15.85 8.59
C ALA A 247 73.93 16.68 9.45
N THR A 248 73.08 16.05 10.29
CA THR A 248 72.94 16.32 11.76
C THR A 248 71.90 15.38 12.42
N PRO A 249 72.02 15.07 13.74
CA PRO A 249 71.22 14.03 14.39
C PRO A 249 70.00 14.54 15.18
N SER A 250 68.96 13.71 15.29
CA SER A 250 67.76 13.95 16.09
C SER A 250 67.80 13.27 17.47
N LEU A 251 67.12 13.87 18.46
CA LEU A 251 67.04 13.47 19.87
C LEU A 251 66.31 12.12 20.12
N PRO A 252 66.50 11.48 21.30
CA PRO A 252 66.04 10.11 21.56
C PRO A 252 64.54 9.96 21.86
N ALA A 253 64.07 8.72 21.77
CA ALA A 253 62.66 8.33 21.77
C ALA A 253 61.87 8.62 23.06
N ALA A 254 60.59 8.92 22.88
CA ALA A 254 59.59 8.87 23.95
C ALA A 254 59.09 7.42 24.17
N LEU A 255 58.72 7.11 25.42
CA LEU A 255 58.21 5.80 25.83
C LEU A 255 56.85 5.47 25.17
N PRO A 256 56.52 4.18 24.94
CA PRO A 256 55.21 3.80 24.42
C PRO A 256 54.11 4.12 25.44
N ALA A 257 53.00 4.68 24.94
CA ALA A 257 51.82 4.94 25.75
C ALA A 257 51.18 3.62 26.23
N PHE A 258 50.60 3.64 27.43
CA PHE A 258 49.74 2.55 27.91
C PHE A 258 48.56 2.34 26.94
N PRO A 259 48.10 1.08 26.72
CA PRO A 259 46.89 0.85 25.96
C PRO A 259 45.71 1.56 26.66
N ALA A 260 44.89 2.25 25.87
CA ALA A 260 43.67 2.88 26.38
C ALA A 260 42.78 1.83 27.05
N ALA A 261 42.07 2.23 28.11
CA ALA A 261 41.08 1.38 28.76
C ALA A 261 40.07 0.87 27.71
N PRO A 262 39.57 -0.38 27.83
CA PRO A 262 38.60 -0.90 26.88
C PRO A 262 37.34 -0.02 26.86
N PRO A 263 36.71 0.18 25.68
CA PRO A 263 35.50 0.98 25.53
C PRO A 263 34.42 0.53 26.52
N ALA A 264 33.72 1.47 27.16
CA ALA A 264 32.71 1.09 28.14
C ALA A 264 31.56 0.36 27.45
N ARG A 265 31.00 -0.64 28.14
CA ARG A 265 29.94 -1.49 27.61
C ARG A 265 28.62 -1.10 28.25
N ARG A 266 27.65 -0.68 27.45
CA ARG A 266 26.33 -0.26 27.93
C ARG A 266 25.25 -1.16 27.34
N VAL A 267 24.52 -1.87 28.20
CA VAL A 267 23.29 -2.55 27.78
C VAL A 267 22.26 -1.46 27.45
N ALA A 268 21.78 -1.50 26.21
CA ALA A 268 20.91 -0.49 25.62
C ALA A 268 19.46 -0.98 25.48
N LEU A 269 19.27 -2.28 25.25
CA LEU A 269 17.97 -2.93 25.13
C LEU A 269 18.07 -4.39 25.58
N ARG A 270 17.06 -4.89 26.29
CA ARG A 270 16.96 -6.27 26.78
C ARG A 270 15.70 -6.95 26.25
N LEU A 271 15.86 -8.05 25.53
CA LEU A 271 14.80 -8.84 24.90
C LEU A 271 14.77 -10.24 25.52
N HIS A 272 13.80 -10.55 26.38
CA HIS A 272 13.77 -11.83 27.10
C HIS A 272 12.52 -12.64 26.75
N GLY A 273 12.65 -13.96 26.62
CA GLY A 273 11.48 -14.84 26.50
C GLY A 273 11.65 -16.04 25.56
N ALA A 274 10.73 -16.20 24.61
CA ALA A 274 10.53 -17.41 23.83
C ALA A 274 11.75 -17.85 23.01
N ASN A 275 12.17 -19.12 23.17
CA ASN A 275 13.21 -19.77 22.36
C ASN A 275 12.94 -19.65 20.85
N THR A 276 11.69 -19.77 20.41
CA THR A 276 11.30 -19.65 18.99
C THR A 276 11.66 -18.29 18.39
N VAL A 277 11.65 -17.22 19.20
CA VAL A 277 11.98 -15.86 18.76
C VAL A 277 13.45 -15.54 19.05
N GLY A 278 13.90 -15.79 20.29
CA GLY A 278 15.22 -15.40 20.77
C GLY A 278 16.40 -16.19 20.20
N ALA A 279 16.19 -17.42 19.70
CA ALA A 279 17.31 -18.27 19.24
C ALA A 279 18.01 -17.77 17.97
N GLU A 280 17.31 -17.02 17.10
CA GLU A 280 17.90 -16.49 15.86
C GLU A 280 17.15 -15.24 15.36
N LEU A 281 15.81 -15.27 15.33
CA LEU A 281 14.98 -14.18 14.77
C LEU A 281 15.23 -12.83 15.47
N ALA A 282 15.20 -12.79 16.80
CA ALA A 282 15.49 -11.57 17.56
C ALA A 282 16.88 -11.02 17.25
N ALA A 283 17.89 -11.89 17.13
CA ALA A 283 19.26 -11.49 16.87
C ALA A 283 19.42 -10.88 15.47
N MET A 284 18.81 -11.49 14.44
CA MET A 284 18.78 -10.91 13.09
C MET A 284 18.10 -9.53 13.07
N ILE A 285 16.96 -9.38 13.74
CA ILE A 285 16.23 -8.10 13.80
C ILE A 285 17.06 -7.06 14.57
N CYS A 286 17.73 -7.40 15.67
CA CYS A 286 18.64 -6.49 16.38
C CYS A 286 19.82 -6.06 15.50
N GLU A 287 20.42 -6.99 14.75
CA GLU A 287 21.51 -6.66 13.82
C GLU A 287 21.05 -5.73 12.68
N ASP A 288 19.89 -5.96 12.08
CA ASP A 288 19.36 -5.12 11.01
C ASP A 288 18.81 -3.77 11.50
N PHE A 289 18.21 -3.73 12.69
CA PHE A 289 17.85 -2.49 13.36
C PHE A 289 19.10 -1.64 13.62
N LEU A 290 20.17 -2.23 14.16
CA LEU A 290 21.42 -1.50 14.40
C LEU A 290 22.06 -1.00 13.09
N LYS A 291 21.96 -1.74 11.97
CA LYS A 291 22.36 -1.23 10.63
C LYS A 291 21.51 -0.04 10.20
N HIS A 292 20.19 -0.10 10.42
CA HIS A 292 19.26 0.99 10.11
C HIS A 292 19.55 2.26 10.92
N GLU A 293 19.96 2.09 12.18
CA GLU A 293 20.47 3.15 13.08
C GLU A 293 21.86 3.70 12.68
N GLY A 294 22.43 3.21 11.58
CA GLY A 294 23.76 3.59 11.09
C GLY A 294 24.92 2.98 11.87
N ALA A 295 24.67 2.01 12.76
CA ALA A 295 25.71 1.40 13.56
C ALA A 295 26.72 0.61 12.72
N THR A 296 27.97 0.62 13.18
CA THR A 296 29.10 -0.09 12.59
C THR A 296 29.64 -1.14 13.56
N SER A 297 30.53 -2.00 13.07
CA SER A 297 31.22 -3.02 13.90
C SER A 297 30.28 -3.95 14.68
N ILE A 298 29.11 -4.24 14.10
CA ILE A 298 28.07 -5.11 14.66
C ILE A 298 28.62 -6.54 14.80
N GLN A 299 28.57 -7.10 16.00
CA GLN A 299 29.08 -8.43 16.33
C GLN A 299 28.12 -9.17 17.26
N ARG A 300 27.69 -10.36 16.85
CA ARG A 300 27.00 -11.31 17.72
C ARG A 300 28.02 -12.02 18.63
N ARG A 301 27.72 -12.11 19.93
CA ARG A 301 28.46 -12.91 20.91
C ARG A 301 27.51 -13.80 21.72
N PRO A 302 27.94 -15.00 22.16
CA PRO A 302 27.21 -15.77 23.17
C PRO A 302 27.04 -14.96 24.47
N GLY A 303 25.89 -15.12 25.13
CA GLY A 303 25.65 -14.65 26.48
C GLY A 303 26.31 -15.56 27.55
N PRO A 304 26.14 -15.24 28.85
CA PRO A 304 26.70 -16.04 29.93
C PRO A 304 26.06 -17.42 30.13
N ARG A 305 24.83 -17.65 29.66
CA ARG A 305 24.12 -18.95 29.70
C ARG A 305 23.80 -19.48 28.29
N GLU A 306 23.47 -20.77 28.21
CA GLU A 306 22.92 -21.35 26.97
C GLU A 306 21.62 -20.64 26.59
N ASN A 307 21.37 -20.48 25.28
CA ASN A 307 20.23 -19.73 24.72
C ASN A 307 20.26 -18.20 24.97
N GLU A 308 21.38 -17.63 25.41
CA GLU A 308 21.57 -16.17 25.49
C GLU A 308 22.51 -15.64 24.41
N THR A 309 22.29 -14.42 23.94
CA THR A 309 23.06 -13.77 22.88
C THR A 309 23.13 -12.26 23.08
N ASN A 310 24.29 -11.68 22.85
CA ASN A 310 24.54 -10.25 22.90
C ASN A 310 24.91 -9.73 21.51
N ILE A 311 24.23 -8.70 21.03
CA ILE A 311 24.60 -7.97 19.81
C ILE A 311 25.35 -6.70 20.23
N GLU A 312 26.65 -6.65 19.97
CA GLU A 312 27.51 -5.49 20.26
C GLU A 312 27.66 -4.60 19.02
N ALA A 313 27.50 -3.27 19.15
CA ALA A 313 27.67 -2.33 18.03
C ALA A 313 28.25 -0.97 18.47
N LEU A 314 28.64 -0.14 17.48
CA LEU A 314 29.13 1.24 17.65
C LEU A 314 28.28 2.19 16.81
N LEU A 315 27.68 3.22 17.40
CA LEU A 315 26.87 4.21 16.67
C LEU A 315 27.73 5.27 15.95
N PRO A 316 27.20 5.95 14.93
CA PRO A 316 27.78 7.17 14.41
C PRO A 316 27.93 8.22 15.52
N ASN A 317 29.12 8.84 15.59
CA ASN A 317 29.48 9.91 16.54
C ASN A 317 29.61 9.51 18.03
N GLU A 318 29.32 8.27 18.44
CA GLU A 318 29.65 7.75 19.78
C GLU A 318 31.00 7.02 19.74
N SER A 319 32.10 7.76 19.87
CA SER A 319 33.46 7.27 19.58
C SER A 319 34.13 6.41 20.68
N ALA A 320 33.42 6.06 21.76
CA ALA A 320 34.01 5.42 22.94
C ALA A 320 33.24 4.24 23.56
N ASP A 321 31.92 4.11 23.36
CA ASP A 321 31.11 3.11 24.07
C ASP A 321 30.50 2.07 23.12
N ARG A 322 30.52 0.79 23.52
CA ARG A 322 29.82 -0.29 22.81
C ARG A 322 28.43 -0.47 23.40
N LEU A 323 27.41 -0.26 22.57
CA LEU A 323 26.04 -0.63 22.90
C LEU A 323 25.88 -2.15 22.81
N ILE A 324 25.12 -2.72 23.74
CA ILE A 324 24.77 -4.13 23.80
C ILE A 324 23.25 -4.26 23.77
N PHE A 325 22.76 -5.04 22.82
CA PHE A 325 21.38 -5.54 22.81
C PHE A 325 21.44 -6.97 23.34
N GLU A 326 20.86 -7.18 24.52
CA GLU A 326 20.87 -8.46 25.23
C GLU A 326 19.62 -9.26 24.88
N ILE A 327 19.80 -10.55 24.57
CA ILE A 327 18.75 -11.48 24.19
C ILE A 327 18.83 -12.71 25.09
N GLN A 328 17.80 -12.99 25.88
CA GLN A 328 17.70 -14.18 26.73
C GLN A 328 16.53 -15.05 26.31
N ALA A 329 16.79 -16.28 25.86
CA ALA A 329 15.75 -17.14 25.27
C ALA A 329 15.45 -18.37 26.15
N HIS A 330 14.59 -18.21 27.17
CA HIS A 330 14.26 -19.23 28.19
C HIS A 330 12.78 -19.66 28.27
N GLY A 331 11.94 -19.14 27.38
CA GLY A 331 10.54 -19.53 27.23
C GLY A 331 9.57 -18.35 27.25
N SER A 332 8.34 -18.54 26.73
CA SER A 332 7.35 -17.45 26.66
C SER A 332 6.90 -16.98 28.04
N LYS A 333 6.90 -17.87 29.03
CA LYS A 333 6.54 -17.54 30.41
C LYS A 333 7.54 -16.57 31.06
N THR A 334 8.84 -16.76 30.83
CA THR A 334 9.89 -15.92 31.46
C THR A 334 9.82 -14.48 30.96
N ALA A 335 9.33 -14.25 29.73
CA ALA A 335 9.10 -12.92 29.18
C ALA A 335 8.21 -12.04 30.08
N PHE A 336 7.13 -12.62 30.64
CA PHE A 336 6.18 -11.88 31.47
C PHE A 336 6.66 -11.77 32.93
N GLU A 337 7.46 -12.72 33.40
CA GLU A 337 8.13 -12.65 34.71
C GLU A 337 9.21 -11.55 34.72
N ASP A 338 10.01 -11.46 33.65
CA ASP A 338 11.04 -10.43 33.47
C ASP A 338 10.43 -9.05 33.19
N LEU A 339 9.37 -8.95 32.38
CA LEU A 339 8.64 -7.68 32.20
C LEU A 339 8.08 -7.17 33.54
N ALA A 340 7.38 -8.01 34.30
CA ALA A 340 6.75 -7.63 35.57
C ALA A 340 7.76 -7.22 36.66
N THR A 341 9.04 -7.59 36.52
CA THR A 341 10.11 -7.24 37.46
C THR A 341 11.08 -6.17 36.93
N GLY A 342 10.89 -5.70 35.68
CA GLY A 342 11.83 -4.79 35.01
C GLY A 342 13.14 -5.45 34.58
N GLY A 343 13.20 -6.78 34.57
CA GLY A 343 14.32 -7.61 34.13
C GLY A 343 14.62 -7.48 32.63
N CYS A 344 13.60 -7.20 31.81
CA CYS A 344 13.74 -6.90 30.38
C CYS A 344 12.97 -5.64 29.96
N ASP A 345 13.29 -5.11 28.78
CA ASP A 345 12.58 -3.98 28.17
C ASP A 345 11.50 -4.45 27.16
N ILE A 346 11.72 -5.63 26.55
CA ILE A 346 10.81 -6.29 25.60
C ILE A 346 10.67 -7.77 25.98
N GLY A 347 9.43 -8.24 26.14
CA GLY A 347 9.12 -9.65 26.32
C GLY A 347 8.85 -10.35 24.98
N MET A 348 9.60 -11.40 24.65
CA MET A 348 9.40 -12.20 23.44
C MET A 348 8.47 -13.38 23.72
N SER A 349 7.39 -13.55 22.95
CA SER A 349 6.46 -14.67 23.15
C SER A 349 6.12 -15.41 21.86
N SER A 350 5.86 -16.72 21.97
CA SER A 350 5.41 -17.58 20.87
C SER A 350 3.96 -18.09 21.08
N ARG A 351 3.22 -17.35 21.91
CA ARG A 351 1.77 -17.42 22.14
C ARG A 351 1.28 -16.07 22.67
N ARG A 352 -0.03 -15.85 22.75
CA ARG A 352 -0.58 -14.71 23.47
C ARG A 352 -0.26 -14.77 24.98
N VAL A 353 -0.22 -13.63 25.64
CA VAL A 353 -0.16 -13.52 27.11
C VAL A 353 -1.37 -14.21 27.76
N GLN A 354 -1.15 -14.92 28.87
CA GLN A 354 -2.24 -15.54 29.64
C GLN A 354 -2.88 -14.52 30.62
N PRO A 355 -4.16 -14.68 31.01
CA PRO A 355 -4.84 -13.70 31.87
C PRO A 355 -4.15 -13.42 33.22
N ASP A 356 -3.50 -14.42 33.84
CA ASP A 356 -2.77 -14.23 35.10
C ASP A 356 -1.41 -13.53 34.89
N GLU A 357 -0.71 -13.82 33.79
CA GLU A 357 0.50 -13.11 33.34
C GLU A 357 0.19 -11.63 33.08
N ALA A 358 -0.88 -11.35 32.32
CA ALA A 358 -1.36 -10.01 32.03
C ALA A 358 -1.73 -9.26 33.32
N GLN A 359 -2.48 -9.90 34.23
CA GLN A 359 -2.85 -9.29 35.51
C GLN A 359 -1.64 -9.00 36.41
N ARG A 360 -0.62 -9.88 36.41
CA ARG A 360 0.64 -9.70 37.16
C ARG A 360 1.39 -8.46 36.69
N CYS A 361 1.53 -8.30 35.38
CA CYS A 361 2.19 -7.16 34.75
C CYS A 361 1.39 -5.86 34.88
N ALA A 362 0.05 -5.91 34.78
CA ALA A 362 -0.81 -4.75 35.02
C ALA A 362 -0.64 -4.22 36.46
N ARG A 363 -0.52 -5.13 37.45
CA ARG A 363 -0.17 -4.76 38.85
C ARG A 363 1.25 -4.20 39.01
N ALA A 364 2.17 -4.53 38.10
CA ALA A 364 3.50 -3.93 38.02
C ALA A 364 3.51 -2.57 37.28
N GLY A 365 2.35 -2.05 36.85
CA GLY A 365 2.23 -0.75 36.21
C GLY A 365 2.50 -0.72 34.70
N LEU A 366 2.56 -1.89 34.04
CA LEU A 366 2.92 -1.97 32.62
C LEU A 366 1.78 -1.60 31.65
N GLY A 367 0.54 -1.46 32.15
CA GLY A 367 -0.66 -1.26 31.33
C GLY A 367 -1.40 -2.57 31.02
N ASP A 368 -2.32 -2.52 30.05
CA ASP A 368 -3.04 -3.70 29.57
C ASP A 368 -2.24 -4.39 28.46
N LEU A 369 -1.72 -5.60 28.75
CA LEU A 369 -0.97 -6.42 27.80
C LEU A 369 -1.83 -7.03 26.68
N PHE A 370 -3.15 -6.87 26.70
CA PHE A 370 -4.01 -7.21 25.55
C PHE A 370 -4.24 -6.04 24.58
N SER A 371 -3.78 -4.83 24.92
CA SER A 371 -3.88 -3.64 24.06
C SER A 371 -2.80 -3.60 22.97
N SER A 372 -3.07 -2.91 21.87
CA SER A 372 -2.12 -2.66 20.75
C SER A 372 -0.87 -1.87 21.16
N ASP A 373 -0.91 -1.18 22.30
CA ASP A 373 0.21 -0.39 22.84
C ASP A 373 1.24 -1.29 23.54
N CYS A 374 0.80 -2.48 23.97
CA CYS A 374 1.61 -3.45 24.68
C CYS A 374 1.86 -4.74 23.87
N GLU A 375 0.92 -5.17 23.03
CA GLU A 375 0.96 -6.42 22.25
C GLU A 375 1.31 -6.14 20.78
N HIS A 376 2.48 -6.62 20.34
CA HIS A 376 2.98 -6.37 18.99
C HIS A 376 3.19 -7.69 18.24
N THR A 377 2.39 -7.96 17.21
CA THR A 377 2.58 -9.13 16.34
C THR A 377 3.92 -9.02 15.61
N LEU A 378 4.79 -10.01 15.75
CA LEU A 378 6.10 -10.10 15.10
C LEU A 378 6.04 -10.90 13.78
N GLY A 379 5.05 -11.78 13.64
CA GLY A 379 4.87 -12.63 12.45
C GLY A 379 4.05 -13.87 12.75
N LEU A 380 3.96 -14.77 11.77
CA LEU A 380 3.31 -16.08 11.89
C LEU A 380 4.35 -17.20 11.88
N ASP A 381 4.12 -18.24 12.69
CA ASP A 381 4.89 -19.49 12.74
C ASP A 381 3.92 -20.67 12.70
N GLY A 382 4.38 -21.83 12.23
CA GLY A 382 3.63 -23.07 12.25
C GLY A 382 4.32 -24.09 13.14
N ILE A 383 3.61 -24.70 14.08
CA ILE A 383 4.15 -25.82 14.85
C ILE A 383 4.17 -27.06 13.96
N ALA A 384 5.35 -27.46 13.50
CA ALA A 384 5.55 -28.66 12.73
C ALA A 384 5.62 -29.88 13.67
N VAL A 385 4.82 -30.91 13.38
CA VAL A 385 5.00 -32.24 13.95
C VAL A 385 6.15 -32.92 13.22
N LEU A 386 7.20 -33.29 13.95
CA LEU A 386 8.45 -33.82 13.41
C LEU A 386 8.54 -35.33 13.62
N VAL A 387 8.95 -36.05 12.59
CA VAL A 387 9.33 -37.47 12.65
C VAL A 387 10.64 -37.71 11.89
N ASN A 388 11.23 -38.89 12.03
CA ASN A 388 12.36 -39.29 11.21
C ASN A 388 12.05 -39.21 9.70
N LYS A 389 13.01 -38.79 8.89
CA LYS A 389 12.86 -38.76 7.41
C LYS A 389 12.55 -40.12 6.77
N HIS A 390 12.84 -41.23 7.45
CA HIS A 390 12.53 -42.58 6.99
C HIS A 390 11.24 -43.17 7.60
N ASN A 391 10.56 -42.46 8.50
CA ASN A 391 9.26 -42.88 9.00
C ASN A 391 8.22 -42.69 7.87
N PRO A 392 7.40 -43.69 7.51
CA PRO A 392 6.48 -43.59 6.37
C PRO A 392 5.17 -42.84 6.69
N VAL A 393 4.85 -42.54 7.96
CA VAL A 393 3.65 -41.79 8.33
C VAL A 393 3.74 -40.36 7.80
N ASN A 394 2.80 -39.96 6.94
CA ASN A 394 2.80 -38.66 6.26
C ASN A 394 1.70 -37.70 6.73
N ALA A 395 0.65 -38.21 7.37
CA ALA A 395 -0.44 -37.41 7.93
C ALA A 395 -0.89 -37.97 9.28
N LEU A 396 -1.30 -37.10 10.20
CA LEU A 396 -1.89 -37.44 11.49
C LEU A 396 -3.02 -36.44 11.83
N THR A 397 -4.11 -36.94 12.39
CA THR A 397 -5.18 -36.10 12.97
C THR A 397 -4.77 -35.55 14.34
N THR A 398 -5.34 -34.42 14.77
CA THR A 398 -5.18 -33.92 16.15
C THR A 398 -5.55 -34.97 17.20
N GLN A 399 -6.58 -35.78 16.96
CA GLN A 399 -6.96 -36.87 17.86
C GLN A 399 -5.89 -37.98 17.96
N GLN A 400 -5.25 -38.35 16.84
CA GLN A 400 -4.12 -39.28 16.87
C GLN A 400 -2.91 -38.69 17.56
N LEU A 401 -2.57 -37.41 17.31
CA LEU A 401 -1.50 -36.71 18.01
C LEU A 401 -1.77 -36.65 19.52
N ALA A 402 -3.00 -36.35 19.94
CA ALA A 402 -3.40 -36.38 21.34
C ALA A 402 -3.24 -37.78 21.96
N GLY A 403 -3.63 -38.83 21.22
CA GLY A 403 -3.42 -40.22 21.62
C GLY A 403 -1.94 -40.57 21.79
N ILE A 404 -1.09 -40.14 20.86
CA ILE A 404 0.36 -40.38 20.86
C ILE A 404 1.01 -39.67 22.05
N PHE A 405 0.83 -38.35 22.17
CA PHE A 405 1.50 -37.56 23.20
C PHE A 405 0.96 -37.80 24.62
N SER A 406 -0.25 -38.35 24.78
CA SER A 406 -0.75 -38.86 26.07
C SER A 406 -0.32 -40.31 26.37
N GLY A 407 0.32 -41.01 25.43
CA GLY A 407 0.78 -42.40 25.58
C GLY A 407 -0.32 -43.47 25.40
N LYS A 408 -1.54 -43.07 25.00
CA LYS A 408 -2.64 -43.99 24.64
C LYS A 408 -2.39 -44.71 23.32
N ILE A 409 -1.65 -44.06 22.43
CA ILE A 409 -1.06 -44.63 21.22
C ILE A 409 0.44 -44.69 21.47
N ASN A 410 1.02 -45.89 21.38
CA ASN A 410 2.43 -46.13 21.71
C ASN A 410 3.16 -47.05 20.72
N ASP A 411 2.48 -47.55 19.69
CA ASP A 411 3.08 -48.24 18.55
C ASP A 411 2.61 -47.61 17.23
N TRP A 412 3.56 -47.40 16.31
CA TRP A 412 3.33 -46.74 15.02
C TRP A 412 2.29 -47.45 14.12
N SER A 413 2.06 -48.76 14.29
CA SER A 413 1.03 -49.50 13.56
C SER A 413 -0.40 -49.05 13.88
N GLN A 414 -0.64 -48.47 15.06
CA GLN A 414 -1.94 -47.94 15.46
C GLN A 414 -2.36 -46.69 14.66
N VAL A 415 -1.42 -46.08 13.92
CA VAL A 415 -1.66 -44.89 13.06
C VAL A 415 -1.21 -45.12 11.61
N GLY A 416 -1.16 -46.39 11.18
CA GLY A 416 -0.85 -46.77 9.79
C GLY A 416 0.65 -46.80 9.45
N GLY A 417 1.53 -46.71 10.44
CA GLY A 417 2.97 -46.93 10.28
C GLY A 417 3.37 -48.42 10.36
N PRO A 418 4.67 -48.74 10.29
CA PRO A 418 5.20 -50.06 10.63
C PRO A 418 5.05 -50.29 12.15
N SER A 419 5.02 -51.54 12.63
CA SER A 419 5.09 -51.76 14.09
C SER A 419 6.45 -51.32 14.65
N GLY A 420 6.40 -50.69 15.82
CA GLY A 420 7.54 -50.08 16.50
C GLY A 420 7.07 -49.10 17.57
N VAL A 421 7.68 -49.18 18.76
CA VAL A 421 7.38 -48.31 19.90
C VAL A 421 7.65 -46.84 19.55
N ILE A 422 6.71 -45.95 19.85
CA ILE A 422 6.82 -44.51 19.61
C ILE A 422 7.61 -43.85 20.75
N ASN A 423 8.68 -43.14 20.40
CA ASN A 423 9.48 -42.37 21.36
C ASN A 423 9.05 -40.89 21.32
N LEU A 424 8.73 -40.32 22.47
CA LEU A 424 8.11 -38.99 22.59
C LEU A 424 9.13 -37.91 22.97
N TYR A 425 9.17 -36.83 22.18
CA TYR A 425 10.04 -35.67 22.38
C TYR A 425 9.19 -34.41 22.51
N ALA A 426 9.28 -33.68 23.62
CA ALA A 426 8.43 -32.51 23.88
C ALA A 426 9.21 -31.34 24.49
N LEU A 427 8.80 -30.11 24.20
CA LEU A 427 9.37 -28.92 24.84
C LEU A 427 8.93 -28.81 26.31
N ASN A 428 9.69 -28.12 27.15
CA ASN A 428 9.46 -27.96 28.59
C ASN A 428 8.25 -27.05 28.92
N ASP A 429 7.92 -26.94 30.21
CA ASP A 429 6.72 -26.21 30.69
C ASP A 429 6.86 -24.66 30.64
N ASN A 430 8.01 -24.11 30.23
CA ASN A 430 8.18 -22.68 29.95
C ASN A 430 7.88 -22.34 28.47
N SER A 431 7.72 -23.35 27.62
CA SER A 431 7.61 -23.18 26.17
C SER A 431 6.20 -22.79 25.71
N GLY A 432 6.06 -21.61 25.11
CA GLY A 432 4.82 -21.21 24.44
C GLY A 432 4.42 -22.13 23.27
N THR A 433 5.38 -22.85 22.70
CA THR A 433 5.13 -23.92 21.71
C THR A 433 4.47 -25.13 22.36
N PHE A 434 4.88 -25.53 23.56
CA PHE A 434 4.19 -26.58 24.32
C PHE A 434 2.81 -26.11 24.80
N ASP A 435 2.67 -24.88 25.28
CA ASP A 435 1.36 -24.32 25.66
C ASP A 435 0.36 -24.35 24.49
N THR A 436 0.79 -23.90 23.30
CA THR A 436 -0.05 -23.92 22.09
C THR A 436 -0.39 -25.35 21.68
N PHE A 437 0.58 -26.26 21.66
CA PHE A 437 0.34 -27.68 21.35
C PHE A 437 -0.59 -28.36 22.37
N LYS A 438 -0.45 -28.04 23.65
CA LYS A 438 -1.31 -28.55 24.73
C LYS A 438 -2.75 -28.04 24.59
N SER A 439 -2.92 -26.78 24.20
CA SER A 439 -4.23 -26.17 23.95
C SER A 439 -4.93 -26.80 22.74
N VAL A 440 -4.26 -26.82 21.58
CA VAL A 440 -4.87 -27.21 20.29
C VAL A 440 -4.93 -28.72 20.08
N VAL A 441 -3.96 -29.49 20.60
CA VAL A 441 -3.86 -30.94 20.39
C VAL A 441 -4.30 -31.73 21.63
N LEU A 442 -3.73 -31.46 22.80
CA LEU A 442 -4.00 -32.31 23.98
C LEU A 442 -5.40 -32.10 24.58
N GLY A 443 -6.02 -30.93 24.39
CA GLY A 443 -7.41 -30.67 24.81
C GLY A 443 -7.69 -30.89 26.30
N GLY A 444 -6.65 -30.77 27.15
CA GLY A 444 -6.71 -31.05 28.59
C GLY A 444 -6.14 -32.40 29.03
N GLN A 445 -5.75 -33.30 28.12
CA GLN A 445 -5.05 -34.54 28.49
C GLN A 445 -3.61 -34.26 28.94
N PRO A 446 -3.07 -35.00 29.93
CA PRO A 446 -1.68 -34.86 30.34
C PRO A 446 -0.73 -35.37 29.26
N LEU A 447 0.43 -34.72 29.12
CA LEU A 447 1.56 -35.26 28.38
C LEU A 447 2.05 -36.55 29.09
N SER A 448 2.40 -37.57 28.32
CA SER A 448 2.97 -38.82 28.82
C SER A 448 4.26 -38.57 29.62
N ALA A 449 4.37 -39.22 30.78
CA ALA A 449 5.59 -39.18 31.60
C ALA A 449 6.82 -39.82 30.92
N ALA A 450 6.62 -40.55 29.81
CA ALA A 450 7.70 -41.08 28.98
C ALA A 450 8.30 -40.05 28.01
N ALA A 451 7.74 -38.84 27.91
CA ALA A 451 8.23 -37.81 26.99
C ALA A 451 9.54 -37.17 27.49
N VAL A 452 10.59 -37.26 26.68
CA VAL A 452 11.86 -36.56 26.93
C VAL A 452 11.62 -35.06 26.76
N ARG A 453 11.98 -34.26 27.78
CA ARG A 453 11.69 -32.82 27.83
C ARG A 453 12.91 -31.98 27.42
N TYR A 454 12.68 -30.96 26.59
CA TYR A 454 13.71 -30.08 26.03
C TYR A 454 13.41 -28.60 26.25
N GLU A 455 14.45 -27.79 26.50
CA GLU A 455 14.37 -26.33 26.35
C GLU A 455 14.71 -25.92 24.90
N ASN A 456 15.82 -26.47 24.37
CA ASN A 456 16.34 -26.15 23.04
C ASN A 456 15.58 -26.91 21.93
N SER A 457 14.89 -26.16 21.06
CA SER A 457 14.10 -26.70 19.93
C SER A 457 14.95 -27.31 18.81
N ALA A 458 16.17 -26.80 18.57
CA ALA A 458 17.07 -27.37 17.57
C ALA A 458 17.57 -28.74 18.02
N LYS A 459 17.92 -28.89 19.30
CA LYS A 459 18.32 -30.20 19.86
C LYS A 459 17.17 -31.21 19.82
N LEU A 460 15.94 -30.81 20.14
CA LEU A 460 14.76 -31.68 20.01
C LEU A 460 14.62 -32.20 18.57
N ALA A 461 14.73 -31.32 17.57
CA ALA A 461 14.59 -31.69 16.17
C ALA A 461 15.74 -32.57 15.65
N ASP A 462 16.96 -32.36 16.13
CA ASP A 462 18.12 -33.18 15.77
C ASP A 462 18.04 -34.58 16.41
N ASP A 463 17.57 -34.69 17.66
CA ASP A 463 17.35 -35.99 18.32
C ASP A 463 16.20 -36.78 17.65
N VAL A 464 15.09 -36.12 17.25
CA VAL A 464 14.01 -36.73 16.45
C VAL A 464 14.49 -37.15 15.05
N ALA A 465 15.39 -36.40 14.42
CA ALA A 465 15.98 -36.77 13.13
C ALA A 465 16.94 -37.98 13.23
N ALA A 466 17.49 -38.24 14.42
CA ALA A 466 18.36 -39.39 14.69
C ALA A 466 17.56 -40.66 15.03
N ASP A 467 16.44 -40.55 15.73
CA ASP A 467 15.59 -41.68 16.11
C ASP A 467 14.58 -42.05 15.00
N ARG A 468 14.63 -43.28 14.49
CA ARG A 468 13.68 -43.78 13.48
C ARG A 468 12.23 -43.83 13.95
N ASN A 469 12.02 -44.01 15.25
CA ASN A 469 10.70 -44.12 15.86
C ASN A 469 10.29 -42.85 16.63
N GLY A 470 11.12 -41.80 16.58
CA GLY A 470 10.90 -40.56 17.30
C GLY A 470 9.78 -39.71 16.69
N ILE A 471 8.99 -39.08 17.56
CA ILE A 471 8.07 -38.00 17.22
C ILE A 471 8.23 -36.84 18.21
N GLY A 472 8.23 -35.63 17.68
CA GLY A 472 8.21 -34.40 18.49
C GLY A 472 7.51 -33.25 17.77
N PHE A 473 7.61 -32.05 18.32
CA PHE A 473 7.06 -30.84 17.71
C PHE A 473 7.94 -29.62 18.01
N ALA A 474 8.06 -28.72 17.03
CA ALA A 474 8.80 -27.46 17.14
C ALA A 474 8.22 -26.41 16.17
N GLY A 475 8.67 -25.15 16.25
CA GLY A 475 8.36 -24.15 15.22
C GLY A 475 8.97 -24.53 13.86
N MET A 476 8.42 -24.02 12.76
CA MET A 476 8.75 -24.46 11.40
C MET A 476 10.24 -24.26 11.06
N SER A 477 10.87 -23.19 11.55
CA SER A 477 12.32 -22.95 11.40
C SER A 477 13.22 -24.04 11.98
N PHE A 478 12.69 -24.92 12.84
CA PHE A 478 13.43 -26.01 13.48
C PHE A 478 13.24 -27.38 12.82
N VAL A 479 12.49 -27.51 11.71
CA VAL A 479 12.33 -28.80 11.00
C VAL A 479 13.68 -29.47 10.67
N ARG A 480 14.66 -28.70 10.21
CA ARG A 480 16.06 -29.13 9.99
C ARG A 480 16.15 -30.44 9.19
N ASN A 481 16.63 -31.53 9.80
CA ASN A 481 16.80 -32.84 9.18
C ASN A 481 15.62 -33.82 9.45
N SER A 482 14.62 -33.39 10.22
CA SER A 482 13.38 -34.13 10.44
C SER A 482 12.41 -33.94 9.26
N LYS A 483 11.42 -34.84 9.15
CA LYS A 483 10.32 -34.71 8.19
C LYS A 483 9.09 -34.12 8.91
N PRO A 484 8.49 -33.04 8.41
CA PRO A 484 7.22 -32.56 8.92
C PRO A 484 6.08 -33.49 8.49
N VAL A 485 5.14 -33.75 9.40
CA VAL A 485 3.92 -34.54 9.15
C VAL A 485 2.76 -33.58 8.88
N ALA A 486 1.91 -33.89 7.90
CA ALA A 486 0.69 -33.13 7.64
C ALA A 486 -0.32 -33.32 8.78
N VAL A 487 -1.00 -32.25 9.20
CA VAL A 487 -1.95 -32.28 10.33
C VAL A 487 -3.35 -31.98 9.83
N ALA A 488 -4.32 -32.77 10.30
CA ALA A 488 -5.75 -32.59 10.01
C ALA A 488 -6.57 -32.46 11.30
N GLU A 489 -7.69 -31.76 11.21
CA GLU A 489 -8.83 -32.02 12.09
C GLU A 489 -9.57 -33.29 11.63
N ALA A 490 -10.34 -33.94 12.52
CA ALA A 490 -11.03 -35.18 12.18
C ALA A 490 -12.09 -34.95 11.08
N GLY A 491 -11.87 -35.55 9.89
CA GLY A 491 -12.76 -35.40 8.74
C GLY A 491 -12.38 -34.28 7.76
N ALA A 492 -11.28 -33.56 8.01
CA ALA A 492 -10.70 -32.57 7.09
C ALA A 492 -9.49 -33.15 6.34
N ASP A 493 -9.11 -32.52 5.22
CA ASP A 493 -7.88 -32.87 4.49
C ASP A 493 -6.63 -32.46 5.29
N PRO A 494 -5.57 -33.30 5.34
CA PRO A 494 -4.35 -33.01 6.08
C PRO A 494 -3.49 -31.96 5.38
N LEU A 495 -3.18 -30.86 6.10
CA LEU A 495 -2.34 -29.78 5.60
C LEU A 495 -0.90 -29.92 6.10
N VAL A 496 0.06 -29.76 5.18
CA VAL A 496 1.49 -29.67 5.52
C VAL A 496 1.80 -28.25 6.01
N PRO A 497 2.61 -28.06 7.08
CA PRO A 497 3.10 -26.73 7.45
C PRO A 497 4.01 -26.16 6.34
N THR A 498 3.48 -25.23 5.56
CA THR A 498 4.20 -24.50 4.51
C THR A 498 4.09 -22.99 4.75
N PRO A 499 5.01 -22.16 4.25
CA PRO A 499 4.89 -20.70 4.37
C PRO A 499 3.54 -20.17 3.90
N PHE A 500 3.01 -20.71 2.79
CA PHE A 500 1.68 -20.38 2.27
C PHE A 500 0.55 -20.73 3.25
N THR A 501 0.47 -21.98 3.72
CA THR A 501 -0.62 -22.44 4.61
C THR A 501 -0.54 -21.81 6.01
N ILE A 502 0.65 -21.37 6.42
CA ILE A 502 0.87 -20.61 7.67
C ILE A 502 0.45 -19.15 7.50
N ALA A 503 0.87 -18.47 6.42
CA ALA A 503 0.50 -17.08 6.14
C ALA A 503 -1.01 -16.89 5.95
N THR A 504 -1.66 -17.84 5.28
CA THR A 504 -3.13 -17.88 5.11
C THR A 504 -3.88 -18.36 6.37
N GLN A 505 -3.15 -18.75 7.43
CA GLN A 505 -3.66 -19.34 8.69
C GLN A 505 -4.56 -20.58 8.48
N GLU A 506 -4.43 -21.28 7.36
CA GLU A 506 -5.17 -22.51 7.04
C GLU A 506 -4.59 -23.74 7.75
N TYR A 507 -3.27 -23.78 7.97
CA TYR A 507 -2.64 -24.85 8.74
C TYR A 507 -3.03 -24.75 10.22
N LEU A 508 -3.64 -25.81 10.76
CA LEU A 508 -4.30 -25.83 12.08
C LEU A 508 -3.38 -25.48 13.26
N LEU A 509 -2.07 -25.73 13.15
CA LEU A 509 -1.09 -25.38 14.19
C LEU A 509 -0.30 -24.09 13.86
N SER A 510 -0.89 -23.20 13.06
CA SER A 510 -0.43 -21.83 12.86
C SER A 510 -0.63 -20.98 14.13
N ARG A 511 0.29 -20.07 14.39
CA ARG A 511 0.28 -19.18 15.55
C ARG A 511 0.97 -17.86 15.26
N ARG A 512 0.64 -16.84 16.04
CA ARG A 512 1.34 -15.54 16.04
C ARG A 512 2.54 -15.58 16.99
N LEU A 513 3.63 -14.96 16.57
CA LEU A 513 4.76 -14.59 17.43
C LEU A 513 4.55 -13.14 17.87
N TYR A 514 5.01 -12.81 19.08
CA TYR A 514 4.73 -11.52 19.71
C TYR A 514 5.99 -10.91 20.35
N LEU A 515 6.06 -9.59 20.31
CA LEU A 515 6.84 -8.78 21.23
C LEU A 515 5.88 -8.04 22.16
N TYR A 516 6.21 -7.99 23.45
CA TYR A 516 5.42 -7.32 24.47
C TYR A 516 6.23 -6.21 25.13
N THR A 517 5.60 -5.05 25.34
CA THR A 517 6.22 -3.89 26.02
C THR A 517 5.28 -3.30 27.07
N PRO A 518 5.79 -2.49 28.01
CA PRO A 518 4.94 -1.57 28.76
C PRO A 518 4.26 -0.58 27.80
N ALA A 519 3.03 -0.15 28.10
CA ALA A 519 2.29 0.83 27.29
C ALA A 519 3.04 2.16 27.12
N ASN A 520 3.78 2.57 28.16
CA ASN A 520 4.62 3.77 28.17
C ASN A 520 6.09 3.38 28.43
N PRO A 521 6.80 2.83 27.43
CA PRO A 521 8.17 2.36 27.64
C PRO A 521 9.10 3.56 27.83
N GLN A 522 9.89 3.52 28.91
CA GLN A 522 10.82 4.59 29.31
C GLN A 522 12.15 4.50 28.56
N ASN A 523 12.53 3.31 28.07
CA ASN A 523 13.72 3.13 27.25
C ASN A 523 13.43 3.58 25.81
N PRO A 524 14.14 4.60 25.27
CA PRO A 524 13.90 5.10 23.92
C PRO A 524 14.21 4.08 22.82
N TRP A 525 15.07 3.09 23.09
CA TRP A 525 15.35 2.00 22.15
C TRP A 525 14.14 1.10 21.93
N THR A 526 13.29 0.92 22.95
CA THR A 526 12.14 0.02 22.90
C THR A 526 11.14 0.43 21.83
N ARG A 527 10.71 1.70 21.82
CA ARG A 527 9.72 2.19 20.83
C ARG A 527 10.24 2.06 19.39
N ARG A 528 11.49 2.49 19.16
CA ARG A 528 12.16 2.48 17.85
C ARG A 528 12.39 1.05 17.33
N PHE A 529 12.82 0.14 18.21
CA PHE A 529 12.99 -1.26 17.86
C PHE A 529 11.65 -1.93 17.52
N ILE A 530 10.60 -1.70 18.32
CA ILE A 530 9.26 -2.24 18.04
C ILE A 530 8.72 -1.74 16.70
N GLU A 531 8.85 -0.44 16.39
CA GLU A 531 8.44 0.14 15.11
C GLU A 531 9.20 -0.46 13.91
N PHE A 532 10.50 -0.74 14.09
CA PHE A 532 11.30 -1.43 13.09
C PHE A 532 10.89 -2.90 12.91
N ALA A 533 10.65 -3.61 14.02
CA ALA A 533 10.41 -5.05 14.07
C ALA A 533 8.99 -5.49 13.65
N ARG A 534 7.99 -4.60 13.68
CA ARG A 534 6.64 -4.91 13.19
C ARG A 534 6.68 -5.30 11.70
N PRO A 535 5.98 -6.38 11.28
CA PRO A 535 5.78 -6.68 9.87
C PRO A 535 5.14 -5.51 9.14
N LYS A 536 5.54 -5.31 7.88
CA LYS A 536 5.00 -4.26 7.02
C LYS A 536 4.28 -4.89 5.84
N LEU A 537 3.38 -4.13 5.23
CA LEU A 537 2.77 -4.44 3.94
C LEU A 537 2.79 -3.18 3.10
N GLU A 538 3.56 -3.16 2.02
CA GLU A 538 3.50 -2.07 1.04
C GLU A 538 2.50 -2.37 -0.07
N VAL A 539 1.40 -1.62 -0.08
CA VAL A 539 0.37 -1.64 -1.12
C VAL A 539 0.61 -0.47 -2.06
N PHE A 540 0.96 -0.75 -3.32
CA PHE A 540 1.14 0.27 -4.35
C PHE A 540 -0.10 0.38 -5.25
N SER A 541 -0.63 1.58 -5.46
CA SER A 541 -1.88 1.80 -6.20
C SER A 541 -1.95 3.18 -6.86
N TRP A 542 -2.99 3.44 -7.65
CA TRP A 542 -3.36 4.79 -8.12
C TRP A 542 -4.72 5.29 -7.60
N LEU A 543 -5.40 4.48 -6.77
CA LEU A 543 -6.67 4.81 -6.13
C LEU A 543 -6.52 6.05 -5.22
N THR A 544 -6.83 7.23 -5.75
CA THR A 544 -6.47 8.52 -5.12
C THR A 544 -7.53 9.61 -5.20
N SER A 545 -8.55 9.47 -6.05
CA SER A 545 -9.75 10.32 -5.96
C SER A 545 -10.50 10.07 -4.65
N GLY A 546 -11.53 10.88 -4.39
CA GLY A 546 -12.18 10.91 -3.07
C GLY A 546 -12.89 9.61 -2.70
N SER A 547 -13.43 8.91 -3.69
CA SER A 547 -14.09 7.59 -3.61
C SER A 547 -13.09 6.44 -3.64
N GLU A 548 -12.19 6.42 -4.65
CA GLU A 548 -11.11 5.44 -4.77
C GLU A 548 -10.28 5.31 -3.47
N ALA A 549 -9.92 6.44 -2.85
CA ALA A 549 -9.14 6.43 -1.61
C ALA A 549 -9.94 5.88 -0.40
N LEU A 550 -11.27 6.07 -0.38
CA LEU A 550 -12.15 5.48 0.65
C LEU A 550 -12.29 3.97 0.43
N ALA A 551 -12.41 3.52 -0.81
CA ALA A 551 -12.49 2.10 -1.16
C ALA A 551 -11.18 1.37 -0.83
N LEU A 552 -10.02 1.97 -1.13
CA LEU A 552 -8.72 1.42 -0.73
C LEU A 552 -8.56 1.37 0.79
N GLU A 553 -8.92 2.43 1.52
CA GLU A 553 -8.85 2.41 2.99
C GLU A 553 -9.76 1.33 3.58
N ALA A 554 -10.93 1.06 2.99
CA ALA A 554 -11.79 -0.04 3.44
C ALA A 554 -11.15 -1.43 3.26
N LEU A 555 -10.40 -1.67 2.16
CA LEU A 555 -9.60 -2.90 2.02
C LEU A 555 -8.48 -2.96 3.06
N ILE A 556 -7.83 -1.83 3.35
CA ILE A 556 -6.78 -1.69 4.35
C ILE A 556 -7.33 -1.96 5.77
N GLU A 557 -8.51 -1.46 6.11
CA GLU A 557 -9.16 -1.72 7.41
C GLU A 557 -9.65 -3.17 7.54
N ASN A 558 -10.22 -3.78 6.48
CA ASN A 558 -10.54 -5.21 6.50
C ASN A 558 -9.28 -6.06 6.75
N TYR A 559 -8.18 -5.73 6.06
CA TYR A 559 -6.90 -6.39 6.24
C TYR A 559 -6.33 -6.19 7.66
N LYS A 560 -6.33 -4.97 8.22
CA LYS A 560 -5.89 -4.69 9.59
C LYS A 560 -6.73 -5.44 10.63
N HIS A 561 -8.03 -5.60 10.38
CA HIS A 561 -8.95 -6.35 11.25
C HIS A 561 -8.67 -7.86 11.23
N GLU A 562 -8.44 -8.46 10.06
CA GLU A 562 -8.07 -9.88 9.93
C GLU A 562 -6.64 -10.18 10.43
N TYR A 563 -5.70 -9.27 10.15
CA TYR A 563 -4.26 -9.42 10.38
C TYR A 563 -3.68 -8.28 11.26
N PRO A 564 -4.11 -8.16 12.54
CA PRO A 564 -3.70 -7.06 13.40
C PRO A 564 -2.20 -7.13 13.78
N GLY A 565 -1.59 -5.95 13.81
CA GLY A 565 -0.16 -5.75 14.13
C GLY A 565 0.76 -5.61 12.91
N ILE A 566 0.21 -5.65 11.68
CA ILE A 566 0.96 -5.35 10.45
C ILE A 566 0.80 -3.88 10.10
N THR A 567 1.93 -3.18 9.90
CA THR A 567 1.93 -1.78 9.47
C THR A 567 1.74 -1.69 7.96
N VAL A 568 0.56 -1.25 7.52
CA VAL A 568 0.28 -1.04 6.09
C VAL A 568 0.87 0.29 5.61
N ILE A 569 1.76 0.23 4.63
CA ILE A 569 2.30 1.37 3.88
C ILE A 569 1.44 1.52 2.62
N ASN A 570 0.64 2.59 2.59
CA ASN A 570 -0.18 2.94 1.43
C ASN A 570 0.63 3.85 0.48
N ASP A 571 1.38 3.27 -0.48
CA ASP A 571 2.20 4.02 -1.47
C ASP A 571 1.38 4.29 -2.75
N THR A 572 0.35 5.12 -2.61
CA THR A 572 -0.45 5.60 -3.74
C THR A 572 0.32 6.60 -4.60
N VAL A 573 0.23 6.48 -5.93
CA VAL A 573 0.69 7.49 -6.89
C VAL A 573 -0.51 8.03 -7.66
N SER A 574 -0.84 9.31 -7.43
CA SER A 574 -2.01 9.92 -8.09
C SER A 574 -1.81 10.08 -9.60
N GLY A 575 -2.89 9.82 -10.34
CA GLY A 575 -2.93 9.84 -11.80
C GLY A 575 -3.83 8.72 -12.31
N GLY A 576 -5.07 9.07 -12.68
CA GLY A 576 -6.12 8.13 -13.09
C GLY A 576 -5.68 7.14 -14.18
N SER A 577 -6.34 5.97 -14.20
CA SER A 577 -5.93 4.80 -15.02
C SER A 577 -4.46 4.36 -14.78
N GLY A 578 -3.86 4.70 -13.63
CA GLY A 578 -2.46 4.41 -13.33
C GLY A 578 -1.45 5.11 -14.26
N SER A 579 -1.83 6.23 -14.88
CA SER A 579 -1.02 6.99 -15.84
C SER A 579 0.36 7.38 -15.29
N ALA A 580 0.42 7.96 -14.09
CA ALA A 580 1.69 8.27 -13.40
C ALA A 580 2.25 7.07 -12.60
N ALA A 581 1.38 6.19 -12.11
CA ALA A 581 1.76 5.07 -11.25
C ALA A 581 2.58 3.99 -11.98
N ARG A 582 2.17 3.60 -13.20
CA ARG A 582 2.81 2.50 -13.95
C ARG A 582 4.30 2.78 -14.28
N PRO A 583 4.71 3.99 -14.73
CA PRO A 583 6.13 4.33 -14.89
C PRO A 583 6.95 4.43 -13.59
N VAL A 584 6.31 4.73 -12.45
CA VAL A 584 6.96 4.68 -11.13
C VAL A 584 7.23 3.22 -10.75
N LEU A 585 6.21 2.36 -10.86
CA LEU A 585 6.32 0.93 -10.55
C LEU A 585 7.36 0.24 -11.45
N GLN A 586 7.33 0.46 -12.78
CA GLN A 586 8.31 -0.14 -13.69
C GLN A 586 9.76 0.21 -13.30
N ARG A 587 10.03 1.47 -12.92
CA ARG A 587 11.36 1.87 -12.42
C ARG A 587 11.73 1.19 -11.10
N ARG A 588 10.78 1.01 -10.18
CA ARG A 588 10.97 0.28 -8.92
C ARG A 588 11.31 -1.20 -9.16
N LEU A 589 10.56 -1.87 -10.03
CA LEU A 589 10.75 -3.28 -10.39
C LEU A 589 12.10 -3.50 -11.09
N ALA A 590 12.45 -2.65 -12.07
CA ALA A 590 13.74 -2.69 -12.76
C ALA A 590 14.94 -2.42 -11.81
N ALA A 591 14.74 -1.64 -10.75
CA ALA A 591 15.74 -1.37 -9.72
C ALA A 591 15.84 -2.44 -8.62
N GLY A 592 15.06 -3.53 -8.71
CA GLY A 592 15.01 -4.58 -7.67
C GLY A 592 14.40 -4.11 -6.34
N LYS A 593 13.51 -3.10 -6.38
CA LYS A 593 12.83 -2.52 -5.20
C LYS A 593 11.29 -2.59 -5.35
N PRO A 594 10.72 -3.80 -5.55
CA PRO A 594 9.28 -3.97 -5.68
C PRO A 594 8.56 -3.53 -4.39
N PRO A 595 7.30 -3.08 -4.47
CA PRO A 595 6.38 -3.15 -3.33
C PRO A 595 6.02 -4.62 -3.05
N ASP A 596 5.33 -4.89 -1.94
CA ASP A 596 4.86 -6.26 -1.65
C ASP A 596 3.77 -6.69 -2.64
N VAL A 597 2.80 -5.79 -2.85
CA VAL A 597 1.66 -5.97 -3.75
C VAL A 597 1.38 -4.67 -4.51
N TRP A 598 0.81 -4.78 -5.71
CA TRP A 598 0.37 -3.60 -6.46
C TRP A 598 -0.92 -3.84 -7.25
N GLN A 599 -1.68 -2.76 -7.43
CA GLN A 599 -2.81 -2.66 -8.35
C GLN A 599 -2.33 -2.68 -9.80
N SER A 600 -2.96 -3.49 -10.65
CA SER A 600 -2.78 -3.51 -12.10
C SER A 600 -4.08 -3.89 -12.79
N HIS A 601 -4.29 -3.41 -14.01
CA HIS A 601 -5.38 -3.91 -14.84
C HIS A 601 -5.11 -5.36 -15.26
N ALA A 602 -6.11 -6.22 -15.13
CA ALA A 602 -6.04 -7.59 -15.65
C ALA A 602 -5.87 -7.61 -17.18
N GLY A 603 -5.39 -8.72 -17.74
CA GLY A 603 -5.13 -8.86 -19.17
C GLY A 603 -3.72 -8.40 -19.60
N TRP A 604 -3.62 -7.69 -20.72
CA TRP A 604 -2.33 -7.39 -21.36
C TRP A 604 -1.38 -6.53 -20.53
N GLU A 605 -1.89 -5.62 -19.70
CA GLU A 605 -1.07 -4.85 -18.76
C GLU A 605 -0.38 -5.81 -17.78
N LEU A 606 -1.15 -6.55 -16.97
CA LEU A 606 -0.64 -7.58 -16.05
C LEU A 606 0.38 -8.51 -16.75
N PHE A 607 0.00 -9.08 -17.89
CA PHE A 607 0.81 -10.12 -18.54
C PHE A 607 2.04 -9.60 -19.27
N GLY A 608 1.96 -8.42 -19.90
CA GLY A 608 3.03 -7.84 -20.71
C GLY A 608 4.01 -7.01 -19.90
N GLN A 609 3.54 -6.28 -18.88
CA GLN A 609 4.36 -5.38 -18.06
C GLN A 609 5.00 -6.09 -16.86
N TYR A 610 4.35 -7.13 -16.30
CA TYR A 610 4.77 -7.68 -15.01
C TYR A 610 5.01 -9.19 -15.01
N VAL A 611 4.08 -10.01 -15.53
CA VAL A 611 4.26 -11.47 -15.58
C VAL A 611 5.37 -11.86 -16.56
N GLY A 612 5.35 -11.31 -17.78
CA GLY A 612 6.35 -11.62 -18.83
C GLY A 612 7.80 -11.34 -18.41
N PRO A 613 8.11 -10.21 -17.77
CA PRO A 613 9.43 -9.94 -17.19
C PRO A 613 9.77 -10.72 -15.90
N GLY A 614 8.84 -11.49 -15.34
CA GLY A 614 9.06 -12.31 -14.14
C GLY A 614 8.85 -11.58 -12.79
N TYR A 615 8.18 -10.42 -12.78
CA TYR A 615 7.95 -9.63 -11.56
C TYR A 615 6.81 -10.15 -10.67
N CYS A 616 5.89 -10.97 -11.22
CA CYS A 616 4.75 -11.54 -10.48
C CYS A 616 4.99 -12.97 -9.99
N GLU A 617 4.68 -13.21 -8.71
CA GLU A 617 4.50 -14.56 -8.17
C GLU A 617 3.13 -15.13 -8.61
N PRO A 618 3.02 -16.43 -8.96
CA PRO A 618 1.72 -17.08 -9.15
C PRO A 618 0.93 -17.19 -7.84
N VAL A 619 -0.34 -16.80 -7.86
CA VAL A 619 -1.26 -16.81 -6.71
C VAL A 619 -2.33 -17.90 -6.82
N THR A 620 -2.06 -18.93 -7.64
CA THR A 620 -3.03 -19.99 -7.99
C THR A 620 -3.49 -20.80 -6.79
N ASP A 621 -2.66 -20.93 -5.76
CA ASP A 621 -2.98 -21.68 -4.55
C ASP A 621 -4.06 -20.98 -3.71
N LEU A 622 -4.13 -19.63 -3.71
CA LEU A 622 -5.20 -18.86 -3.06
C LEU A 622 -6.58 -19.18 -3.66
N TYR A 623 -6.65 -19.35 -4.98
CA TYR A 623 -7.92 -19.68 -5.64
C TYR A 623 -8.42 -21.07 -5.28
N ARG A 624 -7.49 -22.04 -5.13
CA ARG A 624 -7.82 -23.39 -4.69
C ARG A 624 -8.23 -23.43 -3.22
N SER A 625 -7.47 -22.79 -2.31
CA SER A 625 -7.79 -22.82 -0.88
C SER A 625 -9.02 -21.99 -0.51
N GLY A 626 -9.25 -20.87 -1.20
CA GLY A 626 -10.45 -20.03 -1.03
C GLY A 626 -11.72 -20.58 -1.67
N GLY A 627 -11.66 -21.67 -2.45
CA GLY A 627 -12.81 -22.18 -3.23
C GLY A 627 -13.28 -21.21 -4.33
N TRP A 628 -12.39 -20.31 -4.77
CA TRP A 628 -12.71 -19.14 -5.59
C TRP A 628 -13.03 -19.45 -7.06
N ASP A 629 -12.76 -20.68 -7.52
CA ASP A 629 -13.09 -21.13 -8.88
C ASP A 629 -14.59 -21.03 -9.22
N ARG A 630 -15.46 -21.05 -8.19
CA ARG A 630 -16.92 -20.86 -8.32
C ARG A 630 -17.38 -19.42 -8.06
N ALA A 631 -16.65 -18.67 -7.23
CA ALA A 631 -17.04 -17.31 -6.84
C ALA A 631 -16.67 -16.28 -7.91
N PHE A 632 -15.45 -16.38 -8.46
CA PHE A 632 -14.99 -15.54 -9.57
C PHE A 632 -15.33 -16.22 -10.90
N PRO A 633 -16.17 -15.60 -11.76
CA PRO A 633 -16.61 -16.20 -13.00
C PRO A 633 -15.45 -16.42 -13.97
N LYS A 634 -15.48 -17.52 -14.73
CA LYS A 634 -14.39 -17.97 -15.61
C LYS A 634 -13.79 -16.84 -16.48
N PRO A 635 -14.56 -15.99 -17.17
CA PRO A 635 -13.96 -14.99 -18.06
C PRO A 635 -13.13 -13.92 -17.32
N LEU A 636 -13.43 -13.64 -16.04
CA LEU A 636 -12.57 -12.77 -15.21
C LEU A 636 -11.32 -13.52 -14.74
N ARG A 637 -11.43 -14.80 -14.37
CA ARG A 637 -10.27 -15.63 -14.03
C ARG A 637 -9.32 -15.79 -15.21
N ASP A 638 -9.83 -15.87 -16.44
CA ASP A 638 -9.02 -15.93 -17.65
C ASP A 638 -8.19 -14.64 -17.87
N LEU A 639 -8.72 -13.45 -17.54
CA LEU A 639 -7.96 -12.18 -17.60
C LEU A 639 -6.77 -12.13 -16.64
N VAL A 640 -6.75 -12.94 -15.57
CA VAL A 640 -5.63 -13.06 -14.62
C VAL A 640 -4.86 -14.38 -14.73
N THR A 641 -5.23 -15.24 -15.69
CA THR A 641 -4.58 -16.55 -15.94
C THR A 641 -3.70 -16.52 -17.17
N ARG A 642 -2.44 -16.96 -17.02
CA ARG A 642 -1.51 -17.20 -18.13
C ARG A 642 -0.75 -18.50 -17.91
N ASP A 643 -0.61 -19.29 -18.97
CA ASP A 643 0.14 -20.56 -18.97
C ASP A 643 -0.26 -21.53 -17.82
N GLY A 644 -1.57 -21.58 -17.53
CA GLY A 644 -2.16 -22.41 -16.47
C GLY A 644 -1.99 -21.89 -15.04
N LYS A 645 -1.46 -20.67 -14.87
CA LYS A 645 -1.22 -20.03 -13.58
C LYS A 645 -1.99 -18.73 -13.46
N ILE A 646 -2.61 -18.51 -12.31
CA ILE A 646 -3.26 -17.26 -11.93
C ILE A 646 -2.24 -16.33 -11.26
N TYR A 647 -2.23 -15.05 -11.63
CA TYR A 647 -1.21 -14.07 -11.23
C TYR A 647 -1.71 -12.86 -10.44
N ALA A 648 -3.02 -12.67 -10.31
CA ALA A 648 -3.61 -11.59 -9.53
C ALA A 648 -4.97 -11.97 -8.93
N VAL A 649 -5.41 -11.20 -7.93
CA VAL A 649 -6.75 -11.30 -7.34
C VAL A 649 -7.53 -10.01 -7.66
N PRO A 650 -8.63 -10.07 -8.42
CA PRO A 650 -9.52 -8.93 -8.66
C PRO A 650 -10.10 -8.37 -7.36
N ALA A 651 -10.01 -7.05 -7.16
CA ALA A 651 -10.69 -6.33 -6.07
C ALA A 651 -12.12 -5.93 -6.46
N GLY A 652 -12.37 -5.70 -7.75
CA GLY A 652 -13.68 -5.37 -8.31
C GLY A 652 -13.68 -5.36 -9.83
N ILE A 653 -14.83 -5.04 -10.43
CA ILE A 653 -15.04 -4.86 -11.87
C ILE A 653 -15.63 -3.47 -12.09
N HIS A 654 -15.14 -2.80 -13.13
CA HIS A 654 -15.68 -1.53 -13.61
C HIS A 654 -16.25 -1.67 -15.02
N ARG A 655 -17.30 -0.89 -15.32
CA ARG A 655 -17.88 -0.71 -16.65
C ARG A 655 -17.36 0.59 -17.27
N GLY A 656 -16.58 0.49 -18.35
CA GLY A 656 -16.01 1.67 -19.04
C GLY A 656 -16.98 2.44 -19.94
N ASN A 657 -18.07 1.82 -20.40
CA ASN A 657 -18.97 2.36 -21.42
C ASN A 657 -20.27 2.98 -20.88
N VAL A 658 -20.18 3.81 -19.83
CA VAL A 658 -21.33 4.51 -19.26
C VAL A 658 -21.37 5.98 -19.70
N LEU A 659 -22.58 6.46 -20.02
CA LEU A 659 -22.86 7.89 -20.18
C LEU A 659 -23.71 8.36 -18.99
N TRP A 660 -23.10 9.17 -18.14
CA TRP A 660 -23.76 9.81 -17.00
C TRP A 660 -24.39 11.13 -17.44
N TYR A 661 -25.49 11.55 -16.80
CA TYR A 661 -26.13 12.82 -17.09
C TYR A 661 -26.70 13.52 -15.85
N ASN A 662 -26.70 14.86 -15.86
CA ASN A 662 -27.40 15.64 -14.83
C ASN A 662 -28.89 15.68 -15.15
N LYS A 663 -29.70 14.95 -14.38
CA LYS A 663 -31.12 14.74 -14.69
C LYS A 663 -31.92 16.04 -14.69
N LYS A 664 -31.74 16.88 -13.68
CA LYS A 664 -32.45 18.16 -13.52
C LYS A 664 -32.12 19.14 -14.64
N LEU A 665 -30.85 19.19 -15.07
CA LEU A 665 -30.41 20.06 -16.16
C LEU A 665 -31.03 19.63 -17.50
N LEU A 666 -31.07 18.32 -17.78
CA LEU A 666 -31.71 17.79 -18.99
C LEU A 666 -33.23 18.04 -18.98
N GLU A 667 -33.90 17.79 -17.85
CA GLU A 667 -35.33 18.07 -17.66
C GLU A 667 -35.67 19.57 -17.88
N GLN A 668 -34.86 20.49 -17.33
CA GLN A 668 -35.00 21.94 -17.54
C GLN A 668 -34.92 22.34 -19.03
N HIS A 669 -34.13 21.62 -19.81
CA HIS A 669 -33.98 21.85 -21.25
C HIS A 669 -34.91 20.94 -22.09
N GLY A 670 -35.83 20.18 -21.48
CA GLY A 670 -36.71 19.26 -22.17
C GLY A 670 -35.95 18.24 -23.01
N ILE A 671 -34.92 17.62 -22.42
CA ILE A 671 -34.15 16.52 -22.98
C ILE A 671 -34.50 15.28 -22.17
N GLU A 672 -35.08 14.27 -22.82
CA GLU A 672 -35.39 12.99 -22.20
C GLU A 672 -34.32 11.96 -22.60
N VAL A 673 -33.85 11.18 -21.63
CA VAL A 673 -32.94 10.04 -21.85
C VAL A 673 -33.74 8.76 -21.62
N GLY A 674 -33.81 7.92 -22.64
CA GLY A 674 -34.50 6.63 -22.56
C GLY A 674 -33.63 5.54 -21.91
N ASN A 675 -34.11 4.30 -21.96
CA ASN A 675 -33.35 3.12 -21.52
C ASN A 675 -32.13 2.80 -22.42
N ARG A 676 -31.98 3.51 -23.54
CA ARG A 676 -30.90 3.43 -24.52
C ARG A 676 -30.72 4.81 -25.14
N MET A 677 -29.55 5.04 -25.76
CA MET A 677 -29.27 6.28 -26.47
C MET A 677 -28.62 5.98 -27.83
N ALA A 678 -29.17 6.54 -28.91
CA ALA A 678 -28.54 6.54 -30.23
C ALA A 678 -27.63 7.77 -30.41
N PHE A 679 -26.67 7.72 -31.34
CA PHE A 679 -25.80 8.87 -31.64
C PHE A 679 -26.58 10.10 -32.10
N ASP A 680 -27.63 9.94 -32.91
CA ASP A 680 -28.42 11.07 -33.40
C ASP A 680 -29.22 11.74 -32.28
N GLU A 681 -29.76 10.95 -31.33
CA GLU A 681 -30.45 11.44 -30.12
C GLU A 681 -29.47 12.17 -29.19
N PHE A 682 -28.29 11.58 -28.97
CA PHE A 682 -27.21 12.18 -28.20
C PHE A 682 -26.73 13.51 -28.80
N PHE A 683 -26.45 13.55 -30.10
CA PHE A 683 -26.02 14.77 -30.76
C PHE A 683 -27.11 15.85 -30.79
N ALA A 684 -28.38 15.49 -30.96
CA ALA A 684 -29.49 16.44 -30.85
C ALA A 684 -29.62 17.02 -29.43
N ALA A 685 -29.38 16.22 -28.39
CA ALA A 685 -29.31 16.68 -27.00
C ALA A 685 -28.10 17.63 -26.79
N CYS A 686 -26.93 17.29 -27.35
CA CYS A 686 -25.75 18.15 -27.27
C CYS A 686 -25.96 19.50 -27.97
N ASP A 687 -26.44 19.50 -29.22
CA ASP A 687 -26.72 20.73 -29.98
C ASP A 687 -27.69 21.66 -29.21
N LYS A 688 -28.65 21.09 -28.47
CA LYS A 688 -29.63 21.84 -27.66
C LYS A 688 -29.01 22.49 -26.42
N LEU A 689 -28.04 21.84 -25.78
CA LEU A 689 -27.32 22.38 -24.62
C LEU A 689 -26.32 23.46 -25.04
N GLU A 690 -25.59 23.27 -26.14
CA GLU A 690 -24.71 24.30 -26.71
C GLU A 690 -25.50 25.55 -27.12
N ALA A 691 -26.69 25.38 -27.71
CA ALA A 691 -27.59 26.49 -28.02
C ALA A 691 -28.07 27.27 -26.77
N ALA A 692 -28.02 26.65 -25.58
CA ALA A 692 -28.27 27.29 -24.29
C ALA A 692 -26.99 27.86 -23.64
N GLY A 693 -25.81 27.71 -24.27
CA GLY A 693 -24.52 28.14 -23.72
C GLY A 693 -23.98 27.22 -22.63
N ILE A 694 -24.43 25.98 -22.57
CA ILE A 694 -24.07 24.98 -21.55
C ILE A 694 -23.25 23.87 -22.23
N PRO A 695 -22.00 23.61 -21.79
CA PRO A 695 -21.20 22.51 -22.34
C PRO A 695 -21.96 21.19 -22.29
N ALA A 696 -22.19 20.57 -23.44
CA ALA A 696 -22.96 19.35 -23.47
C ALA A 696 -22.21 18.15 -22.85
N LEU A 697 -20.87 18.12 -22.96
CA LEU A 697 -20.00 17.10 -22.39
C LEU A 697 -19.03 17.70 -21.36
N GLY A 698 -19.07 17.17 -20.14
CA GLY A 698 -17.98 17.34 -19.18
C GLY A 698 -16.78 16.47 -19.59
N MET A 699 -15.59 17.03 -19.52
CA MET A 699 -14.32 16.34 -19.76
C MET A 699 -13.21 16.94 -18.89
N GLY A 700 -12.29 16.06 -18.48
CA GLY A 700 -11.04 16.41 -17.78
C GLY A 700 -9.94 15.47 -18.26
N ASP A 701 -9.14 15.95 -19.20
CA ASP A 701 -8.18 15.14 -19.96
C ASP A 701 -6.73 15.64 -19.82
N SER A 702 -6.39 16.25 -18.68
CA SER A 702 -5.00 16.58 -18.31
C SER A 702 -4.04 15.38 -18.34
N GLY A 703 -4.56 14.15 -18.22
CA GLY A 703 -3.83 12.89 -18.40
C GLY A 703 -4.12 12.13 -19.70
N ILE A 704 -4.81 12.77 -20.67
CA ILE A 704 -5.34 12.31 -21.98
C ILE A 704 -6.23 11.04 -22.01
N TRP A 705 -6.03 10.07 -21.11
CA TRP A 705 -6.72 8.79 -21.10
C TRP A 705 -8.26 8.91 -21.04
N ALA A 706 -8.79 9.97 -20.43
CA ALA A 706 -10.24 10.25 -20.40
C ALA A 706 -10.80 10.56 -21.81
N SER A 707 -10.08 11.35 -22.59
CA SER A 707 -10.40 11.57 -24.02
C SER A 707 -10.15 10.31 -24.86
N ALA A 708 -9.16 9.49 -24.51
CA ALA A 708 -8.97 8.19 -25.15
C ALA A 708 -10.12 7.21 -24.84
N GLN A 709 -10.69 7.23 -23.63
CA GLN A 709 -11.88 6.45 -23.27
C GLN A 709 -13.14 6.95 -23.97
N LEU A 710 -13.31 8.26 -24.13
CA LEU A 710 -14.38 8.82 -24.96
C LEU A 710 -14.29 8.32 -26.42
N PHE A 711 -13.08 8.24 -26.97
CA PHE A 711 -12.87 7.64 -28.29
C PHE A 711 -13.14 6.12 -28.28
N GLU A 712 -12.66 5.36 -27.30
CA GLU A 712 -12.91 3.92 -27.15
C GLU A 712 -14.41 3.58 -27.08
N ASN A 713 -15.17 4.35 -26.29
CA ASN A 713 -16.63 4.22 -26.20
C ASN A 713 -17.33 4.58 -27.52
N THR A 714 -16.87 5.65 -28.20
CA THR A 714 -17.37 6.05 -29.53
C THR A 714 -17.07 4.99 -30.60
N LEU A 715 -15.89 4.41 -30.55
CA LEU A 715 -15.43 3.34 -31.43
C LEU A 715 -16.32 2.10 -31.27
N LEU A 716 -16.50 1.62 -30.03
CA LEU A 716 -17.39 0.50 -29.72
C LEU A 716 -18.82 0.77 -30.20
N GLY A 717 -19.36 1.97 -29.96
CA GLY A 717 -20.73 2.34 -30.36
C GLY A 717 -20.98 2.32 -31.86
N VAL A 718 -19.95 2.51 -32.69
CA VAL A 718 -20.06 2.51 -34.16
C VAL A 718 -19.75 1.16 -34.78
N ILE A 719 -18.76 0.42 -34.25
CA ILE A 719 -18.34 -0.88 -34.83
C ILE A 719 -19.09 -2.08 -34.21
N GLY A 720 -19.66 -1.92 -33.02
CA GLY A 720 -20.36 -2.96 -32.25
C GLY A 720 -19.42 -4.02 -31.65
N PRO A 721 -19.93 -4.94 -30.81
CA PRO A 721 -19.13 -5.96 -30.12
C PRO A 721 -18.35 -6.86 -31.10
N HIS A 722 -18.98 -7.30 -32.20
CA HIS A 722 -18.29 -8.06 -33.24
C HIS A 722 -17.17 -7.23 -33.90
N GLY A 723 -17.42 -5.96 -34.22
CA GLY A 723 -16.40 -5.08 -34.80
C GLY A 723 -15.22 -4.85 -33.86
N TRP A 724 -15.46 -4.76 -32.55
CA TRP A 724 -14.44 -4.67 -31.52
C TRP A 724 -13.53 -5.89 -31.54
N THR A 725 -14.11 -7.10 -31.51
CA THR A 725 -13.37 -8.36 -31.64
C THR A 725 -12.59 -8.43 -32.97
N GLU A 726 -13.17 -7.99 -34.09
CA GLU A 726 -12.44 -7.94 -35.37
C GLU A 726 -11.26 -6.96 -35.35
N LEU A 727 -11.41 -5.81 -34.72
CA LEU A 727 -10.38 -4.77 -34.70
C LEU A 727 -9.17 -5.17 -33.86
N PHE A 728 -9.40 -5.68 -32.65
CA PHE A 728 -8.33 -6.16 -31.77
C PHE A 728 -7.76 -7.53 -32.17
N SER A 729 -8.44 -8.27 -33.07
CA SER A 729 -7.87 -9.42 -33.79
C SER A 729 -7.15 -9.09 -35.09
N GLY A 730 -7.14 -7.82 -35.50
CA GLY A 730 -6.53 -7.38 -36.76
C GLY A 730 -7.27 -7.86 -38.03
N ARG A 731 -8.48 -8.42 -37.87
CA ARG A 731 -9.38 -8.78 -38.98
C ARG A 731 -10.10 -7.55 -39.54
N MET A 732 -10.43 -6.56 -38.69
CA MET A 732 -10.79 -5.20 -39.08
C MET A 732 -9.56 -4.29 -38.96
N ARG A 733 -9.50 -3.24 -39.79
CA ARG A 733 -8.38 -2.29 -39.84
C ARG A 733 -8.73 -0.96 -39.18
N TRP A 734 -7.73 -0.28 -38.63
CA TRP A 734 -7.87 1.06 -38.04
C TRP A 734 -8.15 2.17 -39.07
N ASP A 735 -8.05 1.89 -40.37
CA ASP A 735 -8.45 2.76 -41.48
C ASP A 735 -9.78 2.35 -42.15
N ASP A 736 -10.52 1.40 -41.57
CA ASP A 736 -11.85 0.98 -42.04
C ASP A 736 -12.86 2.15 -42.02
N PRO A 737 -13.79 2.24 -43.00
CA PRO A 737 -14.80 3.30 -43.04
C PRO A 737 -15.62 3.48 -41.75
N LYS A 738 -15.96 2.40 -41.03
CA LYS A 738 -16.68 2.49 -39.75
C LYS A 738 -15.79 3.04 -38.63
N VAL A 739 -14.51 2.65 -38.59
CA VAL A 739 -13.55 3.20 -37.63
C VAL A 739 -13.34 4.70 -37.89
N LYS A 740 -13.26 5.12 -39.15
CA LYS A 740 -13.21 6.54 -39.52
C LYS A 740 -14.51 7.29 -39.18
N GLN A 741 -15.67 6.67 -39.27
CA GLN A 741 -16.93 7.25 -38.81
C GLN A 741 -16.92 7.50 -37.28
N ALA A 742 -16.38 6.57 -36.49
CA ALA A 742 -16.18 6.79 -35.05
C ALA A 742 -15.24 7.97 -34.77
N MET A 743 -14.16 8.11 -35.54
CA MET A 743 -13.25 9.27 -35.44
C MET A 743 -13.96 10.59 -35.81
N GLN A 744 -14.85 10.59 -36.82
CA GLN A 744 -15.66 11.76 -37.17
C GLN A 744 -16.64 12.15 -36.04
N TYR A 745 -17.27 11.17 -35.40
CA TYR A 745 -18.10 11.42 -34.21
C TYR A 745 -17.27 11.94 -33.03
N PHE A 746 -16.08 11.39 -32.81
CA PHE A 746 -15.17 11.87 -31.78
C PHE A 746 -14.67 13.31 -32.05
N ALA A 747 -14.40 13.68 -33.31
CA ALA A 747 -14.11 15.06 -33.71
C ALA A 747 -15.29 16.01 -33.46
N ARG A 748 -16.53 15.57 -33.70
CA ARG A 748 -17.74 16.33 -33.36
C ARG A 748 -17.88 16.51 -31.85
N MET A 749 -17.55 15.49 -31.05
CA MET A 749 -17.58 15.60 -29.59
C MET A 749 -16.61 16.65 -29.03
N GLN A 750 -15.50 16.94 -29.73
CA GLN A 750 -14.56 18.01 -29.34
C GLN A 750 -15.16 19.43 -29.40
N SER A 751 -16.34 19.65 -30.00
CA SER A 751 -17.04 20.94 -29.93
C SER A 751 -18.06 21.03 -28.79
N TYR A 752 -18.23 19.97 -28.01
CA TYR A 752 -19.18 19.89 -26.89
C TYR A 752 -18.51 19.92 -25.51
N LEU A 753 -17.17 19.97 -25.47
CA LEU A 753 -16.41 19.90 -24.22
C LEU A 753 -16.39 21.26 -23.51
N ASN A 754 -16.41 21.24 -22.17
CA ASN A 754 -16.11 22.44 -21.38
C ASN A 754 -14.73 23.01 -21.71
N SER A 755 -14.61 24.33 -21.90
CA SER A 755 -13.40 25.00 -22.42
C SER A 755 -12.12 24.82 -21.59
N ASP A 756 -12.25 24.40 -20.34
CA ASP A 756 -11.15 24.15 -19.40
C ASP A 756 -10.76 22.66 -19.29
N HIS A 757 -11.28 21.78 -20.15
CA HIS A 757 -11.09 20.32 -20.09
C HIS A 757 -9.62 19.88 -19.93
N ALA A 758 -8.70 20.47 -20.71
CA ALA A 758 -7.28 20.12 -20.71
C ALA A 758 -6.55 20.44 -19.39
N ALA A 759 -7.12 21.29 -18.53
CA ALA A 759 -6.56 21.65 -17.24
C ALA A 759 -7.09 20.79 -16.08
N LEU A 760 -8.10 19.95 -16.32
CA LEU A 760 -8.81 19.20 -15.28
C LEU A 760 -8.45 17.71 -15.32
N SER A 761 -8.40 17.07 -14.16
CA SER A 761 -8.53 15.62 -14.06
C SER A 761 -9.99 15.18 -14.17
N TRP A 762 -10.24 13.88 -14.35
CA TRP A 762 -11.60 13.32 -14.48
C TRP A 762 -12.48 13.62 -13.24
N ASP A 763 -11.91 13.50 -12.04
CA ASP A 763 -12.54 13.71 -10.73
C ASP A 763 -12.77 15.21 -10.41
N GLN A 764 -12.02 16.10 -11.07
CA GLN A 764 -12.31 17.53 -11.09
C GLN A 764 -13.42 17.85 -12.10
N ALA A 765 -13.43 17.20 -13.26
CA ALA A 765 -14.41 17.45 -14.31
C ALA A 765 -15.81 16.91 -13.99
N ILE A 766 -15.94 15.78 -13.30
CA ILE A 766 -17.25 15.22 -12.88
C ILE A 766 -18.04 16.18 -11.99
N LYS A 767 -17.36 17.09 -11.27
CA LYS A 767 -18.00 18.19 -10.54
C LYS A 767 -18.85 19.09 -11.44
N LYS A 768 -18.50 19.27 -12.72
CA LYS A 768 -19.31 20.05 -13.68
C LYS A 768 -20.65 19.37 -13.93
N LEU A 769 -20.68 18.04 -14.05
CA LEU A 769 -21.93 17.29 -14.15
C LEU A 769 -22.78 17.47 -12.89
N ARG A 770 -22.20 17.21 -11.70
CA ARG A 770 -22.87 17.38 -10.40
C ARG A 770 -23.47 18.78 -10.23
N ASP A 771 -22.67 19.81 -10.50
CA ASP A 771 -23.03 21.21 -10.31
C ASP A 771 -24.00 21.75 -11.40
N GLY A 772 -24.45 20.93 -12.36
CA GLY A 772 -25.33 21.36 -13.46
C GLY A 772 -24.66 22.28 -14.48
N LYS A 773 -23.33 22.19 -14.61
CA LYS A 773 -22.48 22.98 -15.53
C LYS A 773 -22.03 22.20 -16.77
N ALA A 774 -22.43 20.93 -16.86
CA ALA A 774 -22.35 20.11 -18.06
C ALA A 774 -23.54 19.15 -18.11
N GLY A 775 -24.01 18.80 -19.33
CA GLY A 775 -25.16 17.92 -19.51
C GLY A 775 -24.86 16.44 -19.28
N PHE A 776 -23.80 15.95 -19.93
CA PHE A 776 -23.39 14.55 -19.98
C PHE A 776 -21.92 14.38 -19.55
N PHE A 777 -21.55 13.17 -19.14
CA PHE A 777 -20.17 12.79 -18.80
C PHE A 777 -19.93 11.34 -19.23
N SER A 778 -19.04 11.11 -20.18
CA SER A 778 -18.65 9.76 -20.63
C SER A 778 -17.47 9.27 -19.81
N MET A 779 -17.73 8.39 -18.85
CA MET A 779 -16.71 7.90 -17.93
C MET A 779 -17.10 6.52 -17.39
N GLY A 780 -16.11 5.77 -16.90
CA GLY A 780 -16.40 4.52 -16.20
C GLY A 780 -17.10 4.76 -14.86
N ASP A 781 -17.51 3.67 -14.23
CA ASP A 781 -18.37 3.70 -13.05
C ASP A 781 -17.69 3.94 -11.70
N TRP A 782 -16.38 4.17 -11.69
CA TRP A 782 -15.73 4.97 -10.65
C TRP A 782 -16.34 6.39 -10.52
N ALA A 783 -17.07 6.87 -11.54
CA ALA A 783 -17.91 8.06 -11.45
C ALA A 783 -19.06 7.93 -10.43
N GLU A 784 -19.62 6.74 -10.22
CA GLU A 784 -20.69 6.50 -9.25
C GLU A 784 -20.20 6.83 -7.83
N GLY A 785 -19.01 6.33 -7.46
CA GLY A 785 -18.45 6.56 -6.13
C GLY A 785 -18.30 8.05 -5.76
N GLU A 786 -18.02 8.93 -6.73
CA GLU A 786 -18.01 10.39 -6.51
C GLU A 786 -19.40 11.02 -6.38
N PHE A 787 -20.45 10.40 -6.95
CA PHE A 787 -21.84 10.79 -6.72
C PHE A 787 -22.32 10.33 -5.34
N ALA A 788 -22.09 9.06 -4.98
CA ALA A 788 -22.37 8.50 -3.66
C ALA A 788 -21.68 9.30 -2.54
N ARG A 789 -20.38 9.56 -2.68
CA ARG A 789 -19.59 10.42 -1.76
C ARG A 789 -20.14 11.85 -1.66
N ALA A 790 -20.74 12.37 -2.72
CA ALA A 790 -21.39 13.68 -2.73
C ALA A 790 -22.84 13.65 -2.20
N ASN A 791 -23.33 12.51 -1.72
CA ASN A 791 -24.70 12.26 -1.27
C ASN A 791 -25.76 12.57 -2.35
N LEU A 792 -25.40 12.45 -3.64
CA LEU A 792 -26.35 12.57 -4.73
C LEU A 792 -27.16 11.28 -4.86
N LYS A 793 -28.41 11.41 -5.29
CA LYS A 793 -29.30 10.28 -5.48
C LYS A 793 -29.43 9.92 -6.95
N ALA A 794 -29.11 8.67 -7.24
CA ALA A 794 -29.47 7.98 -8.47
C ALA A 794 -30.96 8.23 -8.82
N ASP A 795 -31.24 8.43 -10.11
CA ASP A 795 -32.56 8.74 -10.67
C ASP A 795 -33.23 10.05 -10.18
N VAL A 796 -32.53 10.88 -9.40
CA VAL A 796 -33.06 12.16 -8.87
C VAL A 796 -32.13 13.33 -9.18
N ASP A 797 -30.83 13.18 -8.88
CA ASP A 797 -29.81 14.21 -9.13
C ASP A 797 -29.05 13.92 -10.43
N PHE A 798 -28.74 12.65 -10.67
CA PHE A 798 -28.09 12.14 -11.87
C PHE A 798 -28.82 10.91 -12.41
N GLY A 799 -28.54 10.57 -13.66
CA GLY A 799 -28.90 9.28 -14.26
C GLY A 799 -27.75 8.73 -15.11
N TRP A 800 -27.95 7.53 -15.66
CA TRP A 800 -26.98 6.81 -16.48
C TRP A 800 -27.67 6.07 -17.62
N VAL A 801 -26.92 5.81 -18.68
CA VAL A 801 -27.31 4.93 -19.79
C VAL A 801 -26.05 4.31 -20.39
N SER A 802 -26.17 3.17 -21.07
CA SER A 802 -25.13 2.66 -21.96
C SER A 802 -24.66 3.77 -22.91
N PHE A 803 -23.36 3.97 -23.08
CA PHE A 803 -22.83 4.99 -24.00
C PHE A 803 -23.43 4.80 -25.41
N PRO A 804 -23.72 5.89 -26.18
CA PRO A 804 -24.43 5.79 -27.44
C PRO A 804 -23.95 4.66 -28.37
N GLY A 805 -24.90 3.80 -28.78
CA GLY A 805 -24.62 2.63 -29.61
C GLY A 805 -24.00 1.41 -28.92
N THR A 806 -23.67 1.46 -27.63
CA THR A 806 -23.00 0.36 -26.90
C THR A 806 -23.93 -0.56 -26.10
N GLU A 807 -25.25 -0.43 -26.29
CA GLU A 807 -26.27 -1.28 -25.65
C GLU A 807 -26.05 -2.77 -25.96
N GLY A 808 -26.20 -3.63 -24.96
CA GLY A 808 -25.88 -5.06 -25.08
C GLY A 808 -24.37 -5.37 -25.03
N SER A 809 -23.53 -4.37 -24.71
CA SER A 809 -22.09 -4.52 -24.51
C SER A 809 -21.65 -3.96 -23.15
N PHE A 810 -20.78 -4.69 -22.47
CA PHE A 810 -20.15 -4.29 -21.21
C PHE A 810 -18.65 -4.21 -21.45
N LEU A 811 -18.10 -2.99 -21.42
CA LEU A 811 -16.67 -2.76 -21.57
C LEU A 811 -15.99 -2.97 -20.22
N VAL A 812 -15.41 -4.15 -20.03
CA VAL A 812 -14.83 -4.65 -18.79
C VAL A 812 -13.49 -3.97 -18.51
N VAL A 813 -13.40 -3.43 -17.29
CA VAL A 813 -12.17 -3.00 -16.62
C VAL A 813 -12.06 -3.79 -15.32
N VAL A 814 -10.88 -4.31 -14.97
CA VAL A 814 -10.68 -5.13 -13.75
C VAL A 814 -9.47 -4.63 -13.00
N ASP A 815 -9.71 -4.05 -11.83
CA ASP A 815 -8.66 -3.78 -10.84
C ASP A 815 -8.29 -5.08 -10.14
N ALA A 816 -7.04 -5.52 -10.30
CA ALA A 816 -6.53 -6.70 -9.64
C ALA A 816 -5.20 -6.40 -8.94
N PHE A 817 -4.97 -7.03 -7.79
CA PHE A 817 -3.69 -6.93 -7.09
C PHE A 817 -2.80 -8.14 -7.39
N ALA A 818 -1.56 -7.87 -7.75
CA ALA A 818 -0.51 -8.86 -7.99
C ALA A 818 0.51 -8.89 -6.85
N LEU A 819 1.13 -10.05 -6.62
CA LEU A 819 2.18 -10.27 -5.62
C LEU A 819 3.56 -10.19 -6.27
N ALA A 820 4.52 -9.49 -5.65
CA ALA A 820 5.89 -9.47 -6.16
C ALA A 820 6.60 -10.81 -5.98
N SER A 821 7.27 -11.30 -7.02
CA SER A 821 8.18 -12.47 -6.95
C SER A 821 9.24 -12.30 -5.84
N ALA A 822 9.67 -11.05 -5.63
CA ALA A 822 10.65 -10.63 -4.63
C ALA A 822 10.04 -9.64 -3.60
N ALA A 823 8.78 -9.85 -3.20
CA ALA A 823 8.11 -9.08 -2.14
C ALA A 823 8.96 -9.06 -0.84
N PRO A 824 9.32 -7.87 -0.29
CA PRO A 824 10.04 -7.77 0.98
C PRO A 824 9.34 -8.48 2.17
N HIS A 825 8.01 -8.51 2.17
CA HIS A 825 7.14 -9.08 3.20
C HIS A 825 6.10 -10.01 2.55
N LYS A 826 6.57 -11.03 1.82
CA LYS A 826 5.75 -11.90 0.97
C LYS A 826 4.53 -12.51 1.66
N GLU A 827 4.65 -12.92 2.92
CA GLU A 827 3.55 -13.48 3.72
C GLU A 827 2.44 -12.46 3.98
N ALA A 828 2.79 -11.19 4.21
CA ALA A 828 1.83 -10.09 4.34
C ALA A 828 1.14 -9.80 2.98
N GLY A 829 1.89 -9.87 1.88
CA GLY A 829 1.32 -9.76 0.53
C GLY A 829 0.34 -10.89 0.19
N ILE A 830 0.63 -12.14 0.59
CA ILE A 830 -0.29 -13.27 0.45
C ILE A 830 -1.55 -13.07 1.30
N ALA A 831 -1.39 -12.61 2.54
CA ALA A 831 -2.50 -12.29 3.43
C ALA A 831 -3.40 -11.17 2.87
N TRP A 832 -2.81 -10.12 2.28
CA TRP A 832 -3.54 -9.06 1.58
C TRP A 832 -4.40 -9.61 0.45
N LEU A 833 -3.79 -10.40 -0.44
CA LEU A 833 -4.51 -11.02 -1.55
C LEU A 833 -5.61 -11.98 -1.10
N LYS A 834 -5.43 -12.67 0.03
CA LYS A 834 -6.49 -13.47 0.67
C LYS A 834 -7.64 -12.58 1.16
N SER A 835 -7.32 -11.47 1.82
CA SER A 835 -8.28 -10.52 2.39
C SER A 835 -9.17 -9.87 1.33
N ILE A 836 -8.59 -9.32 0.26
CA ILE A 836 -9.36 -8.65 -0.82
C ILE A 836 -10.24 -9.63 -1.62
N GLY A 837 -9.93 -10.93 -1.59
CA GLY A 837 -10.71 -11.97 -2.25
C GLY A 837 -11.89 -12.49 -1.40
N THR A 838 -12.06 -12.02 -0.16
CA THR A 838 -13.22 -12.34 0.68
C THR A 838 -14.49 -11.68 0.16
N LYS A 839 -15.66 -12.22 0.56
CA LYS A 839 -16.95 -11.63 0.22
C LYS A 839 -17.13 -10.22 0.84
N ASP A 840 -16.75 -10.06 2.11
CA ASP A 840 -16.93 -8.82 2.88
C ASP A 840 -16.08 -7.66 2.32
N ALA A 841 -14.83 -7.94 1.95
CA ALA A 841 -13.96 -6.97 1.27
C ALA A 841 -14.51 -6.55 -0.09
N GLN A 842 -15.06 -7.47 -0.88
CA GLN A 842 -15.62 -7.19 -2.20
C GLN A 842 -16.91 -6.36 -2.12
N GLU A 843 -17.78 -6.67 -1.15
CA GLU A 843 -19.01 -5.91 -0.88
C GLU A 843 -18.67 -4.49 -0.42
N THR A 844 -17.74 -4.34 0.53
CA THR A 844 -17.35 -3.03 1.07
C THR A 844 -16.58 -2.17 0.06
N PHE A 845 -15.63 -2.77 -0.69
CA PHE A 845 -14.86 -2.05 -1.71
C PHE A 845 -15.75 -1.53 -2.83
N SER A 846 -16.58 -2.40 -3.42
CA SER A 846 -17.38 -2.04 -4.59
C SER A 846 -18.45 -1.00 -4.25
N ALA A 847 -19.07 -1.10 -3.07
CA ALA A 847 -20.04 -0.11 -2.57
C ALA A 847 -19.44 1.30 -2.35
N LEU A 848 -18.10 1.44 -2.30
CA LEU A 848 -17.41 2.73 -2.18
C LEU A 848 -16.74 3.18 -3.49
N ASN A 849 -16.28 2.23 -4.31
CA ASN A 849 -15.58 2.50 -5.55
C ASN A 849 -16.52 2.72 -6.76
N GLY A 850 -17.82 2.44 -6.63
CA GLY A 850 -18.83 2.63 -7.68
C GLY A 850 -18.92 1.51 -8.73
N GLY A 851 -17.86 0.71 -8.87
CA GLY A 851 -17.88 -0.54 -9.64
C GLY A 851 -18.74 -1.65 -8.99
N ILE A 852 -18.70 -2.85 -9.58
CA ILE A 852 -19.38 -4.03 -9.03
C ILE A 852 -18.34 -5.05 -8.50
N PRO A 853 -18.72 -5.93 -7.54
CA PRO A 853 -17.87 -7.02 -7.09
C PRO A 853 -17.40 -7.95 -8.21
N ALA A 854 -16.17 -8.44 -8.11
CA ALA A 854 -15.65 -9.50 -8.99
C ALA A 854 -16.16 -10.90 -8.60
N ARG A 855 -16.71 -11.02 -7.39
CA ARG A 855 -17.41 -12.22 -6.91
C ARG A 855 -18.90 -12.20 -7.30
N THR A 856 -19.42 -13.36 -7.69
CA THR A 856 -20.82 -13.56 -8.07
C THR A 856 -21.73 -14.05 -6.92
N ASP A 857 -21.16 -14.35 -5.75
CA ASP A 857 -21.87 -14.82 -4.55
C ASP A 857 -22.13 -13.72 -3.51
N VAL A 858 -21.98 -12.46 -3.90
CA VAL A 858 -22.39 -11.25 -3.15
C VAL A 858 -23.92 -11.12 -3.06
N ASP A 859 -24.43 -10.35 -2.11
CA ASP A 859 -25.87 -9.99 -2.07
C ASP A 859 -26.13 -8.73 -2.91
N PRO A 860 -26.86 -8.81 -4.04
CA PRO A 860 -27.18 -7.63 -4.85
C PRO A 860 -27.97 -6.56 -4.08
N ALA A 861 -28.66 -6.90 -2.99
CA ALA A 861 -29.40 -5.94 -2.17
C ALA A 861 -28.49 -5.01 -1.34
N ALA A 862 -27.20 -5.30 -1.23
CA ALA A 862 -26.22 -4.42 -0.59
C ALA A 862 -25.81 -3.21 -1.47
N PHE A 863 -26.22 -3.19 -2.73
CA PHE A 863 -25.77 -2.24 -3.75
C PHE A 863 -26.91 -1.34 -4.26
N ASP A 864 -26.56 -0.16 -4.79
CA ASP A 864 -27.53 0.82 -5.26
C ASP A 864 -28.26 0.40 -6.57
N SER A 865 -29.05 1.31 -7.15
CA SER A 865 -29.76 1.09 -8.41
C SER A 865 -28.87 1.02 -9.65
N TYR A 866 -27.81 1.83 -9.73
CA TYR A 866 -26.81 1.76 -10.79
C TYR A 866 -26.04 0.44 -10.71
N GLN A 867 -25.51 0.10 -9.54
CA GLN A 867 -24.67 -1.08 -9.37
C GLN A 867 -25.46 -2.38 -9.63
N ARG A 868 -26.72 -2.45 -9.20
CA ARG A 868 -27.61 -3.59 -9.55
C ARG A 868 -27.93 -3.65 -11.05
N TRP A 869 -28.04 -2.51 -11.74
CA TRP A 869 -28.15 -2.47 -13.20
C TRP A 869 -26.86 -2.97 -13.87
N ALA A 870 -25.69 -2.51 -13.42
CA ALA A 870 -24.39 -2.96 -13.90
C ALA A 870 -24.16 -4.46 -13.65
N MET A 871 -24.57 -5.01 -12.49
CA MET A 871 -24.55 -6.45 -12.21
C MET A 871 -25.46 -7.25 -13.17
N ALA A 872 -26.67 -6.75 -13.46
CA ALA A 872 -27.60 -7.42 -14.38
C ALA A 872 -27.05 -7.41 -15.82
N ASP A 873 -26.53 -6.27 -16.26
CA ASP A 873 -25.90 -6.11 -17.57
C ASP A 873 -24.62 -6.94 -17.68
N PHE A 874 -23.75 -6.97 -16.66
CA PHE A 874 -22.58 -7.84 -16.62
C PHE A 874 -22.96 -9.31 -16.85
N ASN A 875 -24.05 -9.80 -16.27
CA ASN A 875 -24.53 -11.17 -16.46
C ASN A 875 -25.20 -11.44 -17.82
N ARG A 876 -25.59 -10.38 -18.57
CA ARG A 876 -26.34 -10.50 -19.83
C ARG A 876 -25.51 -10.17 -21.07
N ASP A 877 -24.74 -9.09 -21.03
CA ASP A 877 -24.16 -8.43 -22.19
C ASP A 877 -22.84 -9.04 -22.68
N ASN A 878 -22.43 -8.66 -23.89
CA ASN A 878 -21.14 -9.04 -24.44
C ASN A 878 -20.03 -8.38 -23.61
N LEU A 879 -19.25 -9.17 -22.87
CA LEU A 879 -18.08 -8.66 -22.16
C LEU A 879 -16.94 -8.42 -23.14
N LEU A 880 -16.43 -7.21 -23.16
CA LEU A 880 -15.33 -6.80 -24.03
C LEU A 880 -14.21 -6.21 -23.17
N PRO A 881 -12.94 -6.57 -23.36
CA PRO A 881 -11.86 -5.95 -22.61
C PRO A 881 -11.67 -4.49 -23.07
N SER A 882 -11.42 -3.57 -22.14
CA SER A 882 -11.00 -2.19 -22.48
C SER A 882 -9.55 -2.15 -22.98
N CYS A 883 -9.28 -1.34 -24.00
CA CYS A 883 -7.94 -1.02 -24.48
C CYS A 883 -7.28 0.07 -23.62
N VAL A 884 -8.03 1.13 -23.29
CA VAL A 884 -7.54 2.25 -22.46
C VAL A 884 -7.13 1.77 -21.07
N HIS A 885 -7.89 0.84 -20.49
CA HIS A 885 -7.63 0.23 -19.19
C HIS A 885 -6.95 -1.13 -19.30
N GLY A 886 -5.98 -1.24 -20.20
CA GLY A 886 -4.91 -2.25 -20.19
C GLY A 886 -5.30 -3.71 -20.49
N SER A 887 -6.58 -4.03 -20.64
CA SER A 887 -7.03 -5.41 -20.81
C SER A 887 -6.89 -5.92 -22.26
N ALA A 888 -7.24 -5.10 -23.25
CA ALA A 888 -7.41 -5.53 -24.64
C ALA A 888 -6.14 -5.46 -25.51
N ALA A 889 -5.16 -4.63 -25.14
CA ALA A 889 -3.98 -4.39 -25.97
C ALA A 889 -2.69 -4.20 -25.14
N PRO A 890 -1.51 -4.52 -25.70
CA PRO A 890 -0.22 -4.27 -25.06
C PRO A 890 -0.01 -2.79 -24.73
N ALA A 891 0.71 -2.51 -23.61
CA ALA A 891 0.98 -1.16 -23.14
C ALA A 891 1.62 -0.23 -24.19
N ALA A 892 2.41 -0.76 -25.12
CA ALA A 892 3.00 0.01 -26.23
C ALA A 892 1.94 0.50 -27.24
N PHE A 893 0.93 -0.31 -27.56
CA PHE A 893 -0.19 0.13 -28.39
C PHE A 893 -1.04 1.17 -27.65
N ARG A 894 -1.31 0.93 -26.36
CA ARG A 894 -2.06 1.84 -25.50
C ARG A 894 -1.40 3.22 -25.41
N GLN A 895 -0.07 3.28 -25.25
CA GLN A 895 0.67 4.55 -25.27
C GLN A 895 0.55 5.25 -26.63
N ALA A 896 0.68 4.52 -27.74
CA ALA A 896 0.51 5.09 -29.08
C ALA A 896 -0.93 5.58 -29.35
N LEU A 897 -1.94 4.96 -28.71
CA LEU A 897 -3.32 5.45 -28.70
C LEU A 897 -3.43 6.78 -27.93
N ASP A 898 -2.87 6.84 -26.70
CA ASP A 898 -2.84 8.08 -25.89
C ASP A 898 -2.17 9.24 -26.67
N ASP A 899 -1.00 8.98 -27.26
CA ASP A 899 -0.23 9.95 -28.06
C ASP A 899 -1.02 10.42 -29.30
N ALA A 900 -1.70 9.49 -29.98
CA ALA A 900 -2.48 9.79 -31.18
C ALA A 900 -3.77 10.56 -30.83
N VAL A 901 -4.40 10.29 -29.70
CA VAL A 901 -5.56 11.05 -29.19
C VAL A 901 -5.13 12.45 -28.79
N ALA A 902 -3.98 12.63 -28.13
CA ALA A 902 -3.43 13.94 -27.78
C ALA A 902 -3.24 14.84 -29.03
N ALA A 903 -2.73 14.27 -30.12
CA ALA A 903 -2.64 14.98 -31.40
C ALA A 903 -4.02 15.29 -32.00
N PHE A 904 -4.94 14.33 -31.98
CA PHE A 904 -6.27 14.46 -32.58
C PHE A 904 -7.18 15.47 -31.89
N VAL A 905 -7.10 15.61 -30.56
CA VAL A 905 -7.86 16.65 -29.82
C VAL A 905 -7.53 18.05 -30.34
N ALA A 906 -6.28 18.28 -30.75
CA ALA A 906 -5.81 19.54 -31.33
C ALA A 906 -6.11 19.69 -32.84
N ASP A 907 -5.83 18.68 -33.67
CA ASP A 907 -5.90 18.80 -35.15
C ASP A 907 -7.21 18.29 -35.78
N ARG A 908 -7.94 17.42 -35.08
CA ARG A 908 -9.19 16.74 -35.49
C ARG A 908 -9.08 16.02 -36.84
N ASN A 909 -7.87 15.62 -37.24
CA ASN A 909 -7.59 15.04 -38.55
C ASN A 909 -7.76 13.50 -38.54
N VAL A 910 -8.89 13.05 -39.07
CA VAL A 910 -9.29 11.63 -39.12
C VAL A 910 -8.29 10.77 -39.90
N ASP A 911 -7.69 11.28 -40.98
CA ASP A 911 -6.73 10.50 -41.78
C ASP A 911 -5.37 10.38 -41.10
N THR A 912 -4.89 11.44 -40.45
CA THR A 912 -3.68 11.39 -39.61
C THR A 912 -3.85 10.40 -38.46
N PHE A 913 -4.99 10.47 -37.75
CA PHE A 913 -5.28 9.62 -36.59
C PHE A 913 -5.45 8.15 -36.97
N ALA A 914 -6.21 7.85 -38.04
CA ALA A 914 -6.30 6.49 -38.60
C ALA A 914 -4.93 5.96 -39.06
N GLY A 915 -4.08 6.82 -39.64
CA GLY A 915 -2.71 6.48 -40.02
C GLY A 915 -1.84 6.09 -38.83
N ALA A 916 -1.88 6.89 -37.76
CA ALA A 916 -1.15 6.65 -36.52
C ALA A 916 -1.56 5.32 -35.85
N LEU A 917 -2.86 5.08 -35.66
CA LEU A 917 -3.35 3.83 -35.06
C LEU A 917 -3.07 2.61 -35.95
N THR A 918 -3.17 2.76 -37.28
CA THR A 918 -2.77 1.70 -38.23
C THR A 918 -1.28 1.37 -38.12
N GLN A 919 -0.42 2.37 -37.91
CA GLN A 919 1.01 2.15 -37.69
C GLN A 919 1.28 1.48 -36.34
N ALA A 920 0.66 1.97 -35.26
CA ALA A 920 0.77 1.40 -33.92
C ALA A 920 0.36 -0.08 -33.87
N ALA A 921 -0.77 -0.43 -34.49
CA ALA A 921 -1.25 -1.81 -34.57
C ALA A 921 -0.27 -2.73 -35.33
N ARG A 922 0.33 -2.24 -36.42
CA ARG A 922 1.38 -2.99 -37.15
C ARG A 922 2.64 -3.19 -36.31
N GLN A 923 3.01 -2.21 -35.48
CA GLN A 923 4.17 -2.30 -34.58
C GLN A 923 3.92 -3.24 -33.38
N ALA A 924 2.69 -3.29 -32.87
CA ALA A 924 2.28 -4.23 -31.82
C ALA A 924 2.21 -5.70 -32.31
N GLY A 925 2.05 -5.92 -33.62
CA GLY A 925 1.97 -7.25 -34.25
C GLY A 925 0.54 -7.77 -34.37
N GLN A 926 0.32 -8.79 -35.23
CA GLN A 926 -1.04 -9.25 -35.58
C GLN A 926 -1.80 -9.98 -34.45
N ASN A 927 -1.14 -10.32 -33.33
CA ASN A 927 -1.75 -11.01 -32.20
C ASN A 927 -1.96 -10.05 -31.01
N VAL A 928 -2.68 -8.94 -31.25
CA VAL A 928 -3.03 -7.95 -30.19
C VAL A 928 -4.08 -8.50 -29.20
N ILE A 929 -4.73 -9.62 -29.52
CA ILE A 929 -5.84 -10.20 -28.73
C ILE A 929 -5.37 -10.72 -27.37
N ALA A 930 -6.02 -10.28 -26.29
CA ALA A 930 -6.10 -11.09 -25.08
C ALA A 930 -7.05 -12.26 -25.37
N ARG A 931 -6.56 -13.50 -25.39
CA ARG A 931 -7.36 -14.72 -25.67
C ARG A 931 -8.35 -15.03 -24.54
N VAL A 932 -9.26 -14.13 -24.25
CA VAL A 932 -10.39 -14.34 -23.35
C VAL A 932 -11.62 -14.50 -24.21
N ASP A 933 -12.04 -15.75 -24.36
CA ASP A 933 -13.29 -16.10 -25.02
C ASP A 933 -14.44 -15.76 -24.05
N PHE A 934 -15.09 -14.62 -24.32
CA PHE A 934 -16.27 -14.18 -23.59
C PHE A 934 -17.57 -14.73 -24.21
N GLU A 935 -17.50 -15.48 -25.32
CA GLU A 935 -18.66 -15.95 -26.10
C GLU A 935 -19.24 -17.28 -25.56
N GLU A 936 -18.45 -18.10 -24.83
CA GLU A 936 -18.90 -19.35 -24.18
C GLU A 936 -19.81 -19.14 -22.94
N ARG A 937 -20.79 -18.23 -23.02
CA ARG A 937 -21.82 -18.02 -21.99
C ARG A 937 -22.90 -19.10 -22.02
N THR A 938 -22.67 -20.18 -21.28
CA THR A 938 -23.75 -21.03 -20.75
C THR A 938 -23.64 -21.23 -19.25
N VAL A 939 -24.09 -20.22 -18.50
CA VAL A 939 -24.70 -20.46 -17.19
C VAL A 939 -26.21 -20.38 -17.38
N LYS A 940 -26.84 -21.52 -17.63
CA LYS A 940 -28.25 -21.66 -17.21
C LYS A 940 -28.25 -21.59 -15.68
N PRO A 941 -29.21 -20.91 -15.03
CA PRO A 941 -29.40 -21.12 -13.62
C PRO A 941 -29.68 -22.62 -13.40
N GLU A 942 -28.91 -23.25 -12.52
CA GLU A 942 -29.37 -24.48 -11.87
C GLU A 942 -30.56 -24.10 -10.98
N VAL A 943 -31.73 -23.99 -11.62
CA VAL A 943 -32.98 -24.28 -10.93
C VAL A 943 -32.81 -25.73 -10.46
N SER A 944 -32.67 -25.93 -9.15
CA SER A 944 -32.65 -27.28 -8.61
C SER A 944 -33.97 -27.94 -8.97
N GLU A 945 -33.95 -28.86 -9.94
CA GLU A 945 -35.08 -29.74 -10.17
C GLU A 945 -35.25 -30.55 -8.89
N ALA A 946 -36.34 -30.26 -8.17
CA ALA A 946 -36.68 -30.96 -6.96
C ALA A 946 -36.74 -32.46 -7.28
N ALA A 947 -35.94 -33.25 -6.56
CA ALA A 947 -36.00 -34.70 -6.66
C ALA A 947 -37.47 -35.15 -6.46
N PRO A 948 -38.00 -36.03 -7.31
CA PRO A 948 -39.39 -36.47 -7.19
C PRO A 948 -39.60 -37.13 -5.82
N PRO A 949 -40.72 -36.85 -5.13
CA PRO A 949 -40.88 -37.24 -3.74
C PRO A 949 -40.90 -38.76 -3.58
N PRO A 950 -40.26 -39.31 -2.53
CA PRO A 950 -40.39 -40.73 -2.21
C PRO A 950 -41.85 -41.04 -1.86
N GLN A 951 -42.37 -42.13 -2.42
CA GLN A 951 -43.73 -42.58 -2.20
C GLN A 951 -43.95 -42.90 -0.71
N THR A 952 -44.90 -42.22 -0.07
CA THR A 952 -45.30 -42.49 1.31
C THR A 952 -46.32 -43.64 1.36
N PRO A 953 -46.09 -44.70 2.16
CA PRO A 953 -47.16 -45.61 2.57
C PRO A 953 -48.15 -44.89 3.51
N ALA A 954 -49.40 -45.35 3.51
CA ALA A 954 -50.50 -44.70 4.23
C ALA A 954 -50.56 -45.00 5.74
N GLY A 955 -51.22 -44.11 6.48
CA GLY A 955 -51.53 -44.24 7.92
C GLY A 955 -50.49 -43.55 8.82
N SER A 956 -50.87 -42.88 9.92
CA SER A 956 -52.20 -42.67 10.50
C SER A 956 -52.25 -41.37 11.33
N GLU A 957 -53.47 -40.94 11.61
CA GLU A 957 -53.90 -39.74 12.33
C GLU A 957 -53.12 -39.28 13.60
N ASN A 958 -53.33 -37.99 13.89
CA ASN A 958 -53.60 -37.36 15.19
C ASN A 958 -52.55 -36.46 15.89
N LYS A 959 -52.99 -35.20 16.03
CA LYS A 959 -52.87 -34.29 17.19
C LYS A 959 -51.49 -33.73 17.57
N VAL A 960 -51.29 -32.48 17.15
CA VAL A 960 -50.41 -31.53 17.82
C VAL A 960 -51.03 -31.13 19.17
N HIS A 961 -50.24 -31.21 20.25
CA HIS A 961 -50.50 -30.56 21.52
C HIS A 961 -49.46 -29.46 21.75
N HIS A 962 -49.89 -28.32 22.31
CA HIS A 962 -48.98 -27.25 22.76
C HIS A 962 -48.06 -27.69 23.90
N ALA A 963 -46.79 -27.27 23.86
CA ALA A 963 -45.96 -27.00 25.02
C ALA A 963 -44.85 -25.99 24.64
N GLU A 964 -44.45 -25.13 25.59
CA GLU A 964 -43.55 -23.98 25.36
C GLU A 964 -42.08 -24.27 25.74
N THR A 965 -41.17 -23.46 25.16
CA THR A 965 -39.82 -23.10 25.64
C THR A 965 -38.77 -24.21 25.89
N GLN A 966 -37.56 -24.07 25.31
CA GLN A 966 -36.44 -23.35 25.94
C GLN A 966 -35.21 -23.20 25.01
N ASN A 967 -34.33 -22.26 25.38
CA ASN A 967 -33.17 -21.77 24.64
C ASN A 967 -32.16 -22.81 24.15
N LEU A 968 -31.53 -22.52 23.00
CA LEU A 968 -30.10 -22.74 22.78
C LEU A 968 -29.57 -21.74 21.74
N ALA A 969 -29.07 -20.60 22.21
CA ALA A 969 -28.25 -19.68 21.43
C ALA A 969 -26.80 -19.91 21.82
N LEU A 970 -25.88 -19.99 20.85
CA LEU A 970 -24.45 -19.69 21.03
C LEU A 970 -23.71 -19.64 19.68
N LEU A 971 -22.77 -18.70 19.57
CA LEU A 971 -21.70 -18.57 18.56
C LEU A 971 -22.09 -18.12 17.14
N SER A 972 -22.16 -16.80 16.97
CA SER A 972 -21.70 -16.09 15.77
C SER A 972 -20.89 -14.87 16.24
N PRO A 973 -19.75 -14.53 15.60
CA PRO A 973 -18.98 -13.34 15.96
C PRO A 973 -19.75 -12.04 15.58
N PRO A 974 -19.49 -10.91 16.26
CA PRO A 974 -20.24 -9.68 16.04
C PRO A 974 -19.90 -9.04 14.69
N ARG A 975 -20.94 -8.59 13.97
CA ARG A 975 -20.80 -7.72 12.79
C ARG A 975 -20.44 -6.30 13.23
N LEU A 976 -19.69 -5.57 12.41
CA LEU A 976 -19.50 -4.12 12.58
C LEU A 976 -20.86 -3.40 12.50
N PRO A 977 -21.19 -2.49 13.43
CA PRO A 977 -22.39 -1.68 13.33
C PRO A 977 -22.18 -0.52 12.35
N VAL A 978 -23.05 -0.44 11.33
CA VAL A 978 -23.18 0.75 10.48
C VAL A 978 -23.61 1.94 11.35
N PRO A 979 -23.00 3.14 11.23
CA PRO A 979 -23.42 4.30 12.00
C PRO A 979 -24.83 4.74 11.58
N ALA A 980 -25.80 4.62 12.49
CA ALA A 980 -27.13 5.18 12.27
C ALA A 980 -27.08 6.72 12.35
N PRO A 981 -27.80 7.45 11.48
CA PRO A 981 -27.84 8.91 11.53
C PRO A 981 -28.47 9.39 12.84
N THR A 982 -27.83 10.37 13.49
CA THR A 982 -28.30 10.99 14.72
C THR A 982 -29.65 11.70 14.49
N PRO A 983 -30.68 11.45 15.33
CA PRO A 983 -31.96 12.13 15.18
C PRO A 983 -31.83 13.62 15.54
N VAL A 984 -32.34 14.48 14.65
CA VAL A 984 -32.41 15.93 14.87
C VAL A 984 -33.36 16.23 16.04
N PRO A 985 -32.94 17.00 17.07
CA PRO A 985 -33.83 17.41 18.14
C PRO A 985 -34.88 18.40 17.62
N ALA A 986 -36.14 18.18 17.99
CA ALA A 986 -37.25 19.06 17.61
C ALA A 986 -37.07 20.49 18.16
N PRO A 987 -37.51 21.54 17.42
CA PRO A 987 -37.33 22.92 17.86
C PRO A 987 -38.15 23.22 19.11
N VAL A 988 -37.48 23.73 20.15
CA VAL A 988 -38.13 24.21 21.37
C VAL A 988 -38.85 25.54 21.08
N SER A 989 -40.15 25.58 21.32
CA SER A 989 -40.95 26.81 21.22
C SER A 989 -40.56 27.80 22.32
N ILE A 990 -40.07 28.98 21.92
CA ILE A 990 -39.85 30.11 22.84
C ILE A 990 -41.16 30.92 22.90
N ALA A 991 -41.77 30.98 24.09
CA ALA A 991 -42.88 31.89 24.38
C ALA A 991 -42.32 33.29 24.72
N PRO A 992 -43.03 34.39 24.39
CA PRO A 992 -42.47 35.74 24.43
C PRO A 992 -42.55 36.40 25.81
N ALA A 993 -41.45 37.06 26.20
CA ALA A 993 -41.38 38.18 27.13
C ALA A 993 -40.13 39.02 26.82
#